data_AF-A0A2U3EIH7-F1
#
_entry.id   AF-A0A2U3EIH7-F1
#
_cell.length_a   1.000
_cell.length_b   1.000
_cell.length_c   1.000
_cell.angle_alpha   90.00
_cell.angle_beta   90.00
_cell.angle_gamma   90.00
#
_symmetry.space_group_name_H-M   'P 1'
#
loop_
_entity.id
_entity.type
_entity.pdbx_description
1 polymer ?
#
loop_
_entity_poly.entity_id
_entity_poly.type
_entity_poly.pdbx_seq_one_letter_code
_entity_poly.pdbx_strand_id
1 'polypeptide(L)'
;MISGRGGSGARGGRIRPPRRFSGPADVLPLLQSNGDSSDFDECWRMLQEALRDIHNKCCGRLSFEELYRAAYKIVLKKKGEELYDRVKQFEEQWFAERVIPKIEVLVTKSLISIGMGQSSSSANERRQTGEKFLKGVRDTWEDHNMSMNMTADILMYLDRGYTQQDASRVPIFATTIGLFRDHILRSCLNENTSQLVIDIVISVMLDQINMEREGDIIDRNLIRSCSRMFSCLYETEDESESQTLYLTVFQPRFLANSEKFYTEECQRLLRDADASTWLRHTQQRLNEEVDRCGTTVELESLPHVLAVIDQALIREHLQEFLTMEGSGLRWMVDNDKLENMAILYKLISRIDEKKTALRETLQKRIVELGLDIEQSLRNTDFSTAQAGEGEDGGEGEKTRVLNPAAQQTAAAIKWVDDVLKLKDKFDTILRQCFQDDLVMQTSLSKSFSDFINMFNRASEYVSLFIDDNLKRGIRGKTEAEVDAVLEKAIILIRYLLDKDLFQTYYQRHLARRLLHGKSESHDVEKQIIFRMKQEMGQQFTTKFEGMFRDLVTSSELTATYREHMNNVGGGDKTIDLNVNVLTTNYWPQEIMGRSAAIGEGSRVSCNYPPDLKRVQASFEQFYLSNRNGRKLTWIGSTGSADVRCTFPAIPGKSGPLARERRYEINVPTFGMVVLLLFNELEDNQSLSFEEIQDKTGISTQDLMKTLTAIAVAPKSRVLLKDPASRSVKASDKFSFNASFVSKTVRIKAPIINAVSKVEDLQERKTTEEKNNQTRAHVIDAAVVRIMKSRKELSHANLVSEVLSQLSSRFKPEVSLIKKRIEDLIVREYLERPDEEGAPSMYRYVASSPSDGRPPTTETRRITNLNTTVYSLSSERQLYSTVSIATVRHEFAANSGTMFALRRTMATMAAQGSPFKQAGKVVCIGRNYADHIAELKNMKPKQPFFFLKPTSSILLAGEGPCLRPKGVDMHYEVELALVMGKMVRDLRADDTQGALDAIKEYAVAIDMTARNAQNEAKRKGLPWDIAKGFDTFLPLSGAIPKAAIADPHDVELFLEINGAERQRGSTGLMIYRIPRVLSDISKVMTLHPGDIVLTGTPAGVGPVAPGDVMRAGVRVGGRELEEGKLEVRVEESPSSYVFAET
;
A
#
# COMPACT_ATOMS: atom_id res chain seq x y z
N MET A 1 -31.46 34.53 -6.59
CA MET A 1 -30.80 35.54 -5.73
C MET A 1 -29.39 35.72 -6.24
N ILE A 2 -29.17 36.69 -7.13
CA ILE A 2 -27.90 36.92 -7.82
C ILE A 2 -27.18 38.06 -7.09
N SER A 3 -26.16 37.73 -6.33
CA SER A 3 -25.25 38.69 -5.71
C SER A 3 -23.82 38.35 -6.13
N GLY A 4 -23.27 39.12 -7.06
CA GLY A 4 -21.90 38.91 -7.53
C GLY A 4 -21.48 39.77 -8.72
N ARG A 5 -21.70 41.09 -8.69
CA ARG A 5 -21.09 41.99 -9.67
C ARG A 5 -19.63 42.28 -9.26
N GLY A 6 -18.71 41.50 -9.83
CA GLY A 6 -17.27 41.70 -9.76
C GLY A 6 -16.81 42.77 -10.76
N GLY A 7 -16.12 43.78 -10.25
CA GLY A 7 -15.56 44.90 -11.02
C GLY A 7 -14.72 45.77 -10.09
N SER A 8 -13.56 45.27 -9.70
CA SER A 8 -12.55 46.00 -8.95
C SER A 8 -11.89 47.04 -9.86
N GLY A 9 -12.32 48.30 -9.78
CA GLY A 9 -11.63 49.37 -10.49
C GLY A 9 -12.37 50.70 -10.68
N ALA A 10 -13.20 51.18 -9.75
CA ALA A 10 -13.56 52.60 -9.66
C ALA A 10 -14.22 52.91 -8.31
N ARG A 11 -13.48 53.52 -7.38
CA ARG A 11 -14.08 54.15 -6.19
C ARG A 11 -14.63 55.51 -6.61
N GLY A 12 -15.94 55.60 -6.80
CA GLY A 12 -16.67 56.87 -6.99
C GLY A 12 -18.18 56.68 -7.03
N GLY A 13 -18.85 56.91 -5.89
CA GLY A 13 -20.27 57.31 -5.82
C GLY A 13 -21.35 56.31 -6.27
N ARG A 14 -21.63 55.25 -5.51
CA ARG A 14 -22.95 54.58 -5.59
C ARG A 14 -24.01 55.43 -4.85
N ILE A 15 -25.00 55.92 -5.57
CA ILE A 15 -26.19 56.58 -5.02
C ILE A 15 -26.97 55.57 -4.15
N ARG A 16 -27.33 55.95 -2.91
CA ARG A 16 -28.17 55.13 -2.02
C ARG A 16 -29.65 55.36 -2.34
N PRO A 17 -30.51 54.34 -2.28
CA PRO A 17 -31.95 54.54 -2.41
C PRO A 17 -32.49 55.35 -1.22
N PRO A 18 -33.44 56.28 -1.41
CA PRO A 18 -34.02 57.03 -0.32
C PRO A 18 -34.84 56.12 0.60
N ARG A 19 -34.78 56.37 1.91
CA ARG A 19 -35.53 55.64 2.95
C ARG A 19 -37.04 55.80 2.72
N ARG A 20 -37.80 54.72 2.96
CA ARG A 20 -39.27 54.74 3.03
C ARG A 20 -39.72 55.90 3.94
N PHE A 21 -40.48 56.84 3.37
CA PHE A 21 -41.24 57.80 4.16
C PHE A 21 -42.47 57.09 4.73
N SER A 22 -42.48 56.92 6.05
CA SER A 22 -43.68 56.64 6.84
C SER A 22 -44.02 57.92 7.60
N GLY A 23 -44.98 58.68 7.06
CA GLY A 23 -45.61 59.85 7.68
C GLY A 23 -47.10 59.88 7.28
N PRO A 24 -47.99 60.41 8.13
CA PRO A 24 -49.41 60.14 8.05
C PRO A 24 -50.08 60.88 6.89
N ALA A 25 -51.19 60.30 6.42
CA ALA A 25 -52.14 60.90 5.51
C ALA A 25 -52.65 62.24 6.08
N ASP A 26 -52.35 63.33 5.39
CA ASP A 26 -53.31 64.34 4.93
C ASP A 26 -52.57 65.60 4.45
N VAL A 27 -53.21 66.32 3.53
CA VAL A 27 -52.90 67.68 3.04
C VAL A 27 -52.04 67.77 1.77
N LEU A 28 -52.68 67.71 0.58
CA LEU A 28 -52.77 68.81 -0.42
C LEU A 28 -53.56 68.35 -1.69
N PRO A 29 -54.21 69.30 -2.41
CA PRO A 29 -55.49 69.08 -3.08
C PRO A 29 -55.40 68.59 -4.54
N LEU A 30 -56.54 68.03 -4.97
CA LEU A 30 -56.96 67.76 -6.34
C LEU A 30 -56.52 68.84 -7.34
N LEU A 31 -55.78 68.44 -8.37
CA LEU A 31 -55.70 69.16 -9.65
C LEU A 31 -56.18 68.22 -10.76
N GLN A 32 -57.22 68.69 -11.43
CA GLN A 32 -57.89 68.04 -12.56
C GLN A 32 -57.02 68.04 -13.83
N SER A 33 -57.32 67.06 -14.67
CA SER A 33 -56.89 66.80 -16.04
C SER A 33 -57.02 67.99 -17.00
N ASN A 34 -55.93 68.30 -17.71
CA ASN A 34 -55.88 68.56 -19.17
C ASN A 34 -54.42 68.78 -19.61
N GLY A 35 -53.75 67.73 -20.09
CA GLY A 35 -52.37 67.80 -20.61
C GLY A 35 -51.65 66.46 -20.80
N ASP A 36 -52.32 65.38 -21.25
CA ASP A 36 -51.77 64.00 -21.13
C ASP A 36 -50.74 63.55 -22.20
N SER A 37 -50.53 64.30 -23.30
CA SER A 37 -49.51 63.97 -24.32
C SER A 37 -48.21 64.77 -24.13
N SER A 38 -48.32 66.08 -23.93
CA SER A 38 -47.18 67.01 -23.83
C SER A 38 -46.18 66.62 -22.73
N ASP A 39 -46.68 66.15 -21.59
CA ASP A 39 -45.83 65.76 -20.45
C ASP A 39 -44.99 64.50 -20.71
N PHE A 40 -45.49 63.55 -21.51
CA PHE A 40 -44.73 62.34 -21.87
C PHE A 40 -43.62 62.70 -22.86
N ASP A 41 -43.96 63.45 -23.92
CA ASP A 41 -43.00 63.83 -24.96
C ASP A 41 -41.88 64.73 -24.39
N GLU A 42 -42.19 65.59 -23.42
CA GLU A 42 -41.18 66.41 -22.74
C GLU A 42 -40.26 65.58 -21.84
N CYS A 43 -40.81 64.65 -21.05
CA CYS A 43 -40.02 63.75 -20.20
C CYS A 43 -39.20 62.75 -21.04
N TRP A 44 -39.74 62.26 -22.17
CA TRP A 44 -39.03 61.40 -23.10
C TRP A 44 -37.91 62.14 -23.81
N ARG A 45 -38.12 63.38 -24.29
CA ARG A 45 -37.06 64.18 -24.91
C ARG A 45 -35.89 64.41 -23.95
N MET A 46 -36.18 64.68 -22.68
CA MET A 46 -35.16 64.80 -21.63
C MET A 46 -34.38 63.49 -21.43
N LEU A 47 -35.06 62.33 -21.42
CA LEU A 47 -34.41 61.03 -21.34
C LEU A 47 -33.60 60.70 -22.61
N GLN A 48 -34.11 61.01 -23.80
CA GLN A 48 -33.45 60.77 -25.08
C GLN A 48 -32.16 61.60 -25.23
N GLU A 49 -32.18 62.87 -24.83
CA GLU A 49 -31.00 63.73 -24.78
C GLU A 49 -29.97 63.18 -23.78
N ALA A 50 -30.42 62.72 -22.61
CA ALA A 50 -29.54 62.10 -21.63
C ALA A 50 -28.93 60.78 -22.11
N LEU A 51 -29.70 59.89 -22.77
CA LEU A 51 -29.18 58.66 -23.36
C LEU A 51 -28.12 58.96 -24.43
N ARG A 52 -28.34 59.99 -25.26
CA ARG A 52 -27.36 60.46 -26.24
C ARG A 52 -26.08 60.98 -25.58
N ASP A 53 -26.20 61.72 -24.48
CA ASP A 53 -25.05 62.23 -23.73
C ASP A 53 -24.29 61.11 -23.01
N ILE A 54 -24.98 60.07 -22.52
CA ILE A 54 -24.36 58.87 -21.94
C ILE A 54 -23.51 58.15 -22.98
N HIS A 55 -24.05 57.86 -24.16
CA HIS A 55 -23.30 57.22 -25.25
C HIS A 55 -22.14 58.08 -25.78
N ASN A 56 -22.26 59.41 -25.73
CA ASN A 56 -21.17 60.33 -26.07
C ASN A 56 -20.16 60.56 -24.94
N LYS A 57 -20.29 59.88 -23.78
CA LYS A 57 -19.43 60.02 -22.59
C LYS A 57 -19.45 61.43 -21.99
N CYS A 58 -20.55 62.18 -22.17
CA CYS A 58 -20.75 63.55 -21.69
C CYS A 58 -21.57 63.61 -20.38
N CYS A 59 -21.39 62.66 -19.47
CA CYS A 59 -22.27 62.47 -18.31
C CYS A 59 -22.15 63.55 -17.20
N GLY A 60 -21.12 64.41 -17.23
CA GLY A 60 -20.85 65.39 -16.18
C GLY A 60 -21.89 66.52 -16.05
N ARG A 61 -22.81 66.64 -17.00
CA ARG A 61 -23.90 67.63 -17.01
C ARG A 61 -25.27 67.05 -16.62
N LEU A 62 -25.35 65.74 -16.40
CA LEU A 62 -26.59 65.03 -16.17
C LEU A 62 -26.93 64.95 -14.68
N SER A 63 -28.16 65.31 -14.30
CA SER A 63 -28.69 65.05 -12.97
C SER A 63 -29.44 63.71 -12.97
N PHE A 64 -28.78 62.66 -12.49
CA PHE A 64 -29.37 61.31 -12.41
C PHE A 64 -30.67 61.28 -11.58
N GLU A 65 -30.80 62.16 -10.59
CA GLU A 65 -32.01 62.29 -9.78
C GLU A 65 -33.18 62.88 -10.58
N GLU A 66 -32.94 63.90 -11.41
CA GLU A 66 -33.96 64.50 -12.27
C GLU A 66 -34.41 63.52 -13.36
N LEU A 67 -33.47 62.80 -13.97
CA LEU A 67 -33.75 61.77 -14.97
C LEU A 67 -34.52 60.58 -14.38
N TYR A 68 -34.14 60.13 -13.18
CA TYR A 68 -34.90 59.11 -12.44
C TYR A 68 -36.33 59.59 -12.13
N ARG A 69 -36.51 60.86 -11.73
CA ARG A 69 -37.84 61.44 -11.49
C ARG A 69 -38.66 61.54 -12.77
N ALA A 70 -38.03 61.85 -13.92
CA ALA A 70 -38.69 61.85 -15.22
C ALA A 70 -39.18 60.44 -15.61
N ALA A 71 -38.33 59.44 -15.49
CA ALA A 71 -38.70 58.04 -15.70
C ALA A 71 -39.81 57.57 -14.72
N TYR A 72 -39.71 57.97 -13.44
CA TYR A 72 -40.72 57.69 -12.41
C TYR A 72 -42.10 58.29 -12.77
N LYS A 73 -42.15 59.54 -13.24
CA LYS A 73 -43.39 60.22 -13.66
C LYS A 73 -44.06 59.48 -14.82
N ILE A 74 -43.28 59.02 -15.81
CA ILE A 74 -43.79 58.28 -16.98
C ILE A 74 -44.41 56.93 -16.54
N VAL A 75 -43.70 56.18 -15.70
CA VAL A 75 -44.16 54.86 -15.22
C VAL A 75 -45.40 54.99 -14.33
N LEU A 76 -45.48 56.03 -13.48
CA LEU A 76 -46.63 56.29 -12.62
C LEU A 76 -47.91 56.62 -13.43
N LYS A 77 -47.78 57.20 -14.62
CA LYS A 77 -48.88 57.46 -15.56
C LYS A 77 -49.27 56.23 -16.41
N LYS A 78 -48.83 55.02 -16.06
CA LYS A 78 -49.08 53.75 -16.79
C LYS A 78 -48.52 53.67 -18.22
N LYS A 79 -47.62 54.58 -18.62
CA LYS A 79 -46.95 54.56 -19.94
C LYS A 79 -45.58 53.85 -19.92
N GLY A 80 -45.46 52.79 -19.11
CA GLY A 80 -44.20 52.03 -18.97
C GLY A 80 -43.80 51.24 -20.22
N GLU A 81 -44.78 50.67 -20.93
CA GLU A 81 -44.57 49.92 -22.19
C GLU A 81 -44.03 50.80 -23.31
N GLU A 82 -44.66 51.97 -23.48
CA GLU A 82 -44.23 52.95 -24.49
C GLU A 82 -42.81 53.46 -24.21
N LEU A 83 -42.43 53.64 -22.94
CA LEU A 83 -41.06 54.00 -22.56
C LEU A 83 -40.06 52.88 -22.88
N TYR A 84 -40.42 51.63 -22.60
CA TYR A 84 -39.57 50.47 -22.87
C TYR A 84 -39.27 50.32 -24.38
N ASP A 85 -40.31 50.42 -25.22
CA ASP A 85 -40.16 50.33 -26.68
C ASP A 85 -39.38 51.51 -27.28
N ARG A 86 -39.57 52.72 -26.74
CA ARG A 86 -38.84 53.91 -27.21
C ARG A 86 -37.35 53.84 -26.88
N VAL A 87 -36.97 53.28 -25.73
CA VAL A 87 -35.55 53.02 -25.38
C VAL A 87 -34.97 51.96 -26.31
N LYS A 88 -35.71 50.88 -26.60
CA LYS A 88 -35.30 49.85 -27.56
C LYS A 88 -35.02 50.45 -28.95
N GLN A 89 -35.97 51.22 -29.48
CA GLN A 89 -35.83 51.90 -30.79
C GLN A 89 -34.65 52.88 -30.83
N PHE A 90 -34.40 53.59 -29.73
CA PHE A 90 -33.26 54.49 -29.64
C PHE A 90 -31.91 53.75 -29.77
N GLU A 91 -31.76 52.63 -29.06
CA GLU A 91 -30.53 51.81 -29.14
C GLU A 91 -30.34 51.18 -30.53
N GLU A 92 -31.41 50.68 -31.16
CA GLU A 92 -31.36 50.16 -32.53
C GLU A 92 -30.90 51.22 -33.54
N GLN A 93 -31.44 52.45 -33.44
CA GLN A 93 -31.02 53.57 -34.28
C GLN A 93 -29.56 53.98 -34.01
N TRP A 94 -29.15 53.98 -32.75
CA TRP A 94 -27.77 54.29 -32.37
C TRP A 94 -26.77 53.29 -32.97
N PHE A 95 -27.11 51.99 -32.95
CA PHE A 95 -26.28 50.96 -33.57
C PHE A 95 -26.14 51.17 -35.08
N ALA A 96 -27.25 51.42 -35.78
CA ALA A 96 -27.26 51.63 -37.23
C ALA A 96 -26.47 52.88 -37.66
N GLU A 97 -26.63 54.01 -36.97
CA GLU A 97 -26.03 55.28 -37.40
C GLU A 97 -24.57 55.47 -36.95
N ARG A 98 -24.18 54.90 -35.80
CA ARG A 98 -22.93 55.28 -35.11
C ARG A 98 -21.97 54.13 -34.84
N VAL A 99 -22.47 52.89 -34.72
CA VAL A 99 -21.66 51.74 -34.30
C VAL A 99 -21.27 50.86 -35.48
N ILE A 100 -22.24 50.41 -36.29
CA ILE A 100 -21.99 49.54 -37.44
C ILE A 100 -20.98 50.15 -38.43
N PRO A 101 -21.09 51.44 -38.84
CA PRO A 101 -20.13 52.03 -39.78
C PRO A 101 -18.69 52.05 -39.25
N LYS A 102 -18.48 52.11 -37.93
CA LYS A 102 -17.13 52.06 -37.33
C LYS A 102 -16.54 50.66 -37.42
N ILE A 103 -17.35 49.62 -37.28
CA ILE A 103 -16.92 48.22 -37.37
C ILE A 103 -16.63 47.85 -38.82
N GLU A 104 -17.46 48.29 -39.78
CA GLU A 104 -17.27 48.03 -41.21
C GLU A 104 -15.91 48.54 -41.73
N VAL A 105 -15.47 49.73 -41.29
CA VAL A 105 -14.17 50.30 -41.67
C VAL A 105 -12.99 49.46 -41.15
N LEU A 106 -13.17 48.71 -40.06
CA LEU A 106 -12.14 47.85 -39.48
C LEU A 106 -12.05 46.49 -40.18
N VAL A 107 -13.04 46.11 -41.00
CA VAL A 107 -13.04 44.85 -41.74
C VAL A 107 -12.27 45.02 -43.05
N THR A 108 -11.06 44.46 -43.10
CA THR A 108 -10.21 44.45 -44.28
C THR A 108 -10.35 43.15 -45.08
N LYS A 109 -10.00 43.18 -46.38
CA LYS A 109 -10.00 41.97 -47.25
C LYS A 109 -9.13 40.84 -46.70
N SER A 110 -8.06 41.16 -45.97
CA SER A 110 -7.20 40.17 -45.31
C SER A 110 -7.88 39.45 -44.14
N LEU A 111 -8.84 40.09 -43.45
CA LEU A 111 -9.59 39.45 -42.38
C LEU A 111 -10.64 38.48 -42.94
N ILE A 112 -11.22 38.83 -44.09
CA ILE A 112 -12.15 37.97 -44.82
C ILE A 112 -11.44 36.71 -45.35
N SER A 113 -10.20 36.84 -45.85
CA SER A 113 -9.41 35.68 -46.29
C SER A 113 -8.98 34.77 -45.13
N ILE A 114 -8.68 35.34 -43.96
CA ILE A 114 -8.47 34.57 -42.71
C ILE A 114 -9.76 33.81 -42.33
N GLY A 115 -10.93 34.45 -42.41
CA GLY A 115 -12.23 33.81 -42.18
C GLY A 115 -12.59 32.71 -43.19
N MET A 116 -11.94 32.66 -44.36
CA MET A 116 -12.10 31.60 -45.36
C MET A 116 -11.00 30.52 -45.29
N GLY A 117 -10.10 30.58 -44.32
CA GLY A 117 -9.02 29.59 -44.14
C GLY A 117 -7.94 29.61 -45.23
N GLN A 118 -7.87 30.66 -46.04
CA GLN A 118 -6.85 30.86 -47.08
C GLN A 118 -6.02 32.10 -46.73
N SER A 119 -4.86 31.90 -46.10
CA SER A 119 -3.94 33.01 -45.79
C SER A 119 -2.60 32.82 -46.50
N SER A 120 -2.27 33.76 -47.38
CA SER A 120 -0.96 33.92 -48.02
C SER A 120 -0.10 35.02 -47.38
N SER A 121 -0.57 35.64 -46.29
CA SER A 121 0.08 36.75 -45.59
C SER A 121 0.92 36.30 -44.39
N SER A 122 1.95 37.08 -44.05
CA SER A 122 2.89 36.77 -42.96
C SER A 122 2.20 36.77 -41.59
N ALA A 123 2.67 35.94 -40.65
CA ALA A 123 2.09 35.83 -39.30
C ALA A 123 2.00 37.19 -38.57
N ASN A 124 3.01 38.05 -38.73
CA ASN A 124 3.03 39.41 -38.15
C ASN A 124 1.93 40.33 -38.70
N GLU A 125 1.67 40.28 -40.00
CA GLU A 125 0.64 41.09 -40.65
C GLU A 125 -0.76 40.63 -40.24
N ARG A 126 -0.96 39.31 -40.17
CA ARG A 126 -2.21 38.69 -39.69
C ARG A 126 -2.50 39.06 -38.24
N ARG A 127 -1.49 38.98 -37.35
CA ARG A 127 -1.61 39.40 -35.94
C ARG A 127 -2.00 40.87 -35.81
N GLN A 128 -1.28 41.79 -36.45
CA GLN A 128 -1.56 43.22 -36.31
C GLN A 128 -2.96 43.60 -36.84
N THR A 129 -3.37 42.99 -37.95
CA THR A 129 -4.69 43.24 -38.55
C THR A 129 -5.80 42.66 -37.66
N GLY A 130 -5.59 41.44 -37.14
CA GLY A 130 -6.52 40.79 -36.22
C GLY A 130 -6.66 41.55 -34.89
N GLU A 131 -5.57 41.99 -34.27
CA GLU A 131 -5.60 42.74 -33.01
C GLU A 131 -6.33 44.08 -33.16
N LYS A 132 -6.11 44.81 -34.25
CA LYS A 132 -6.81 46.08 -34.51
C LYS A 132 -8.32 45.88 -34.60
N PHE A 133 -8.75 44.82 -35.30
CA PHE A 133 -10.16 44.47 -35.43
C PHE A 133 -10.76 44.05 -34.09
N LEU A 134 -10.12 43.12 -33.36
CA LEU A 134 -10.60 42.65 -32.06
C LEU A 134 -10.66 43.78 -31.02
N LYS A 135 -9.67 44.71 -31.02
CA LYS A 135 -9.69 45.90 -30.14
C LYS A 135 -10.90 46.78 -30.44
N GLY A 136 -11.19 47.03 -31.72
CA GLY A 136 -12.36 47.83 -32.10
C GLY A 136 -13.70 47.19 -31.66
N VAL A 137 -13.85 45.87 -31.80
CA VAL A 137 -15.06 45.16 -31.34
C VAL A 137 -15.16 45.18 -29.81
N ARG A 138 -14.06 44.91 -29.10
CA ARG A 138 -14.00 44.97 -27.63
C ARG A 138 -14.38 46.36 -27.11
N ASP A 139 -13.76 47.41 -27.64
CA ASP A 139 -13.98 48.79 -27.16
C ASP A 139 -15.44 49.20 -27.36
N THR A 140 -16.04 48.78 -28.48
CA THR A 140 -17.46 49.00 -28.75
C THR A 140 -18.37 48.29 -27.73
N TRP A 141 -18.04 47.05 -27.37
CA TRP A 141 -18.77 46.28 -26.36
C TRP A 141 -18.63 46.87 -24.94
N GLU A 142 -17.42 47.24 -24.53
CA GLU A 142 -17.16 47.84 -23.22
C GLU A 142 -17.88 49.19 -23.07
N ASP A 143 -17.86 50.01 -24.13
CA ASP A 143 -18.58 51.27 -24.19
C ASP A 143 -20.11 51.07 -24.11
N HIS A 144 -20.65 50.08 -24.83
CA HIS A 144 -22.07 49.73 -24.75
C HIS A 144 -22.47 49.27 -23.35
N ASN A 145 -21.72 48.33 -22.77
CA ASN A 145 -21.99 47.80 -21.43
C ASN A 145 -21.91 48.89 -20.35
N MET A 146 -20.94 49.81 -20.43
CA MET A 146 -20.84 50.97 -19.54
C MET A 146 -22.08 51.86 -19.66
N SER A 147 -22.47 52.19 -20.90
CA SER A 147 -23.64 53.04 -21.19
C SER A 147 -24.93 52.41 -20.67
N MET A 148 -25.11 51.10 -20.88
CA MET A 148 -26.31 50.37 -20.44
C MET A 148 -26.41 50.27 -18.92
N ASN A 149 -25.30 50.18 -18.19
CA ASN A 149 -25.33 50.23 -16.72
C ASN A 149 -25.83 51.59 -16.22
N MET A 150 -25.41 52.71 -16.85
CA MET A 150 -25.91 54.04 -16.51
C MET A 150 -27.40 54.22 -16.88
N THR A 151 -27.81 53.69 -18.04
CA THR A 151 -29.21 53.69 -18.48
C THR A 151 -30.10 52.89 -17.53
N ALA A 152 -29.66 51.71 -17.07
CA ALA A 152 -30.38 50.89 -16.11
C ALA A 152 -30.54 51.59 -14.75
N ASP A 153 -29.54 52.35 -14.30
CA ASP A 153 -29.63 53.14 -13.06
C ASP A 153 -30.69 54.26 -13.18
N ILE A 154 -30.79 54.91 -14.33
CA ILE A 154 -31.82 55.94 -14.61
C ILE A 154 -33.21 55.30 -14.68
N LEU A 155 -33.32 54.14 -15.32
CA LEU A 155 -34.58 53.43 -15.56
C LEU A 155 -34.94 52.42 -14.46
N MET A 156 -34.26 52.45 -13.31
CA MET A 156 -34.45 51.48 -12.21
C MET A 156 -35.92 51.34 -11.77
N TYR A 157 -36.72 52.41 -11.85
CA TYR A 157 -38.15 52.35 -11.52
C TYR A 157 -39.01 51.70 -12.61
N LEU A 158 -38.60 51.75 -13.88
CA LEU A 158 -39.24 51.00 -14.98
C LEU A 158 -39.08 49.50 -14.72
N ASP A 159 -37.88 49.04 -14.37
CA ASP A 159 -37.62 47.64 -14.05
C ASP A 159 -38.30 47.17 -12.74
N ARG A 160 -38.62 48.08 -11.80
CA ARG A 160 -39.37 47.73 -10.58
C ARG A 160 -40.88 47.81 -10.76
N GLY A 161 -41.35 48.74 -11.59
CA GLY A 161 -42.77 49.06 -11.73
C GLY A 161 -43.46 48.36 -12.90
N TYR A 162 -42.75 48.01 -13.97
CA TYR A 162 -43.33 47.49 -15.21
C TYR A 162 -42.94 46.02 -15.48
N THR A 163 -41.68 45.62 -15.26
CA THR A 163 -41.22 44.25 -15.53
C THR A 163 -41.50 43.26 -14.39
N GLN A 164 -41.63 43.71 -13.14
CA GLN A 164 -42.04 42.85 -12.01
C GLN A 164 -43.54 42.50 -11.95
N GLN A 165 -44.37 43.16 -12.77
CA GLN A 165 -45.82 42.93 -12.80
C GLN A 165 -46.23 41.70 -13.62
N ASP A 166 -45.38 41.24 -14.54
CA ASP A 166 -45.68 40.14 -15.46
C ASP A 166 -44.43 39.27 -15.65
N ALA A 167 -44.53 37.97 -15.40
CA ALA A 167 -43.37 37.06 -15.36
C ALA A 167 -42.74 36.79 -16.74
N SER A 168 -43.38 37.24 -17.82
CA SER A 168 -42.92 37.09 -19.22
C SER A 168 -42.06 38.26 -19.71
N ARG A 169 -41.80 39.29 -18.88
CA ARG A 169 -41.15 40.53 -19.31
C ARG A 169 -39.71 40.61 -18.82
N VAL A 170 -38.80 40.85 -19.76
CA VAL A 170 -37.35 40.89 -19.53
C VAL A 170 -36.91 42.31 -19.10
N PRO A 171 -35.95 42.45 -18.15
CA PRO A 171 -35.43 43.75 -17.75
C PRO A 171 -34.82 44.54 -18.92
N ILE A 172 -34.93 45.87 -18.90
CA ILE A 172 -34.43 46.71 -20.03
C ILE A 172 -32.93 46.53 -20.27
N PHE A 173 -32.16 46.29 -19.21
CA PHE A 173 -30.73 45.99 -19.31
C PHE A 173 -30.46 44.70 -20.10
N ALA A 174 -31.19 43.63 -19.83
CA ALA A 174 -31.01 42.35 -20.52
C ALA A 174 -31.40 42.45 -22.01
N THR A 175 -32.49 43.15 -22.31
CA THR A 175 -32.95 43.39 -23.68
C THR A 175 -31.96 44.24 -24.48
N THR A 176 -31.46 45.34 -23.93
CA THR A 176 -30.49 46.21 -24.60
C THR A 176 -29.11 45.57 -24.79
N ILE A 177 -28.73 44.65 -23.90
CA ILE A 177 -27.57 43.79 -24.09
C ILE A 177 -27.82 42.75 -25.20
N GLY A 178 -29.02 42.17 -25.26
CA GLY A 178 -29.45 41.27 -26.34
C GLY A 178 -29.48 41.92 -27.73
N LEU A 179 -29.82 43.21 -27.83
CA LEU A 179 -29.78 43.96 -29.09
C LEU A 179 -28.37 44.01 -29.69
N PHE A 180 -27.32 44.02 -28.86
CA PHE A 180 -25.93 43.98 -29.35
C PHE A 180 -25.64 42.67 -30.09
N ARG A 181 -26.15 41.53 -29.59
CA ARG A 181 -26.07 40.25 -30.31
C ARG A 181 -26.75 40.32 -31.67
N ASP A 182 -27.99 40.81 -31.71
CA ASP A 182 -28.84 40.74 -32.91
C ASP A 182 -28.43 41.74 -34.00
N HIS A 183 -28.04 42.96 -33.62
CA HIS A 183 -27.76 44.03 -34.57
C HIS A 183 -26.26 44.24 -34.84
N ILE A 184 -25.35 43.80 -33.97
CA ILE A 184 -23.90 43.94 -34.16
C ILE A 184 -23.23 42.60 -34.49
N LEU A 185 -23.43 41.56 -33.68
CA LEU A 185 -22.73 40.28 -33.89
C LEU A 185 -23.36 39.43 -35.01
N ARG A 186 -24.70 39.46 -35.12
CA ARG A 186 -25.47 38.76 -36.16
C ARG A 186 -25.74 39.62 -37.41
N SER A 187 -25.11 40.79 -37.54
CA SER A 187 -25.23 41.59 -38.76
C SER A 187 -24.27 41.11 -39.86
N CYS A 188 -24.70 41.31 -41.11
CA CYS A 188 -23.88 41.12 -42.29
C CYS A 188 -23.17 42.44 -42.61
N LEU A 189 -21.86 42.38 -42.86
CA LEU A 189 -21.02 43.56 -43.09
C LEU A 189 -21.22 44.23 -44.46
N ASN A 190 -21.84 43.54 -45.43
CA ASN A 190 -22.20 44.08 -46.75
C ASN A 190 -23.39 43.31 -47.34
N GLU A 191 -24.19 43.95 -48.20
CA GLU A 191 -25.33 43.32 -48.91
C GLU A 191 -24.93 42.11 -49.79
N ASN A 192 -23.64 41.96 -50.13
CA ASN A 192 -23.12 40.92 -51.04
C ASN A 192 -22.37 39.76 -50.35
N THR A 193 -22.25 39.74 -49.01
CA THR A 193 -21.54 38.68 -48.27
C THR A 193 -22.41 38.10 -47.17
N SER A 194 -22.55 36.77 -47.14
CA SER A 194 -23.30 36.03 -46.12
C SER A 194 -22.51 35.76 -44.83
N GLN A 195 -21.33 36.38 -44.64
CA GLN A 195 -20.52 36.19 -43.43
C GLN A 195 -20.96 37.14 -42.32
N LEU A 196 -21.26 36.58 -41.15
CA LEU A 196 -21.62 37.35 -39.97
C LEU A 196 -20.38 37.91 -39.29
N VAL A 197 -20.52 39.06 -38.62
CA VAL A 197 -19.43 39.64 -37.81
C VAL A 197 -18.91 38.64 -36.78
N ILE A 198 -19.81 37.89 -36.12
CA ILE A 198 -19.44 36.86 -35.16
C ILE A 198 -18.52 35.78 -35.75
N ASP A 199 -18.72 35.38 -37.01
CA ASP A 199 -17.89 34.35 -37.65
C ASP A 199 -16.46 34.83 -37.87
N ILE A 200 -16.30 36.10 -38.25
CA ILE A 200 -14.98 36.72 -38.45
C ILE A 200 -14.27 36.91 -37.11
N VAL A 201 -14.98 37.39 -36.08
CA VAL A 201 -14.42 37.54 -34.72
C VAL A 201 -13.90 36.21 -34.20
N ILE A 202 -14.70 35.15 -34.29
CA ILE A 202 -14.30 33.80 -33.84
C ILE A 202 -13.11 33.31 -34.66
N SER A 203 -13.15 33.43 -35.99
CA SER A 203 -12.05 32.94 -36.86
C SER A 203 -10.73 33.64 -36.57
N VAL A 204 -10.75 34.95 -36.33
CA VAL A 204 -9.55 35.73 -35.98
C VAL A 204 -9.03 35.36 -34.58
N MET A 205 -9.92 35.14 -33.61
CA MET A 205 -9.54 34.65 -32.28
C MET A 205 -8.86 33.28 -32.37
N LEU A 206 -9.40 32.35 -33.18
CA LEU A 206 -8.83 31.01 -33.35
C LEU A 206 -7.48 31.04 -34.08
N ASP A 207 -7.30 31.90 -35.09
CA ASP A 207 -6.02 32.08 -35.78
C ASP A 207 -4.94 32.59 -34.82
N GLN A 208 -5.24 33.57 -33.96
CA GLN A 208 -4.30 34.04 -32.94
C GLN A 208 -3.97 32.96 -31.90
N ILE A 209 -4.95 32.15 -31.49
CA ILE A 209 -4.69 31.02 -30.59
C ILE A 209 -3.75 29.99 -31.25
N ASN A 210 -3.93 29.70 -32.54
CA ASN A 210 -3.03 28.79 -33.28
C ASN A 210 -1.61 29.37 -33.39
N MET A 211 -1.47 30.67 -33.65
CA MET A 211 -0.17 31.37 -33.62
C MET A 211 0.52 31.21 -32.26
N GLU A 212 -0.23 31.37 -31.16
CA GLU A 212 0.31 31.14 -29.81
C GLU A 212 0.80 29.70 -29.60
N ARG A 213 0.05 28.70 -30.11
CA ARG A 213 0.48 27.29 -30.06
C ARG A 213 1.75 27.03 -30.88
N GLU A 214 1.98 27.80 -31.93
CA GLU A 214 3.20 27.74 -32.76
C GLU A 214 4.38 28.52 -32.13
N GLY A 215 4.12 29.28 -31.05
CA GLY A 215 5.15 30.00 -30.28
C GLY A 215 5.17 31.51 -30.50
N ASP A 216 4.23 32.07 -31.27
CA ASP A 216 4.10 33.51 -31.46
C ASP A 216 3.47 34.21 -30.24
N ILE A 217 3.84 35.47 -30.02
CA ILE A 217 3.31 36.28 -28.92
C ILE A 217 2.03 36.99 -29.36
N ILE A 218 0.95 36.80 -28.60
CA ILE A 218 -0.37 37.40 -28.82
C ILE A 218 -0.85 38.24 -27.62
N ASP A 219 -1.82 39.12 -27.83
CA ASP A 219 -2.50 39.86 -26.75
C ASP A 219 -3.56 38.97 -26.07
N ARG A 220 -3.14 38.20 -25.06
CA ARG A 220 -4.02 37.29 -24.30
C ARG A 220 -5.21 37.99 -23.65
N ASN A 221 -5.00 39.22 -23.16
CA ASN A 221 -6.06 39.99 -22.49
C ASN A 221 -7.15 40.41 -23.48
N LEU A 222 -6.76 40.73 -24.72
CA LEU A 222 -7.71 41.06 -25.77
C LEU A 222 -8.64 39.87 -26.10
N ILE A 223 -8.06 38.70 -26.33
CA ILE A 223 -8.85 37.48 -26.58
C ILE A 223 -9.75 37.16 -25.38
N ARG A 224 -9.24 37.34 -24.15
CA ARG A 224 -10.03 37.15 -22.94
C ARG A 224 -11.22 38.10 -22.86
N SER A 225 -11.03 39.39 -23.16
CA SER A 225 -12.15 40.35 -23.16
C SER A 225 -13.20 40.00 -24.22
N CYS A 226 -12.78 39.58 -25.42
CA CYS A 226 -13.70 39.11 -26.46
C CYS A 226 -14.40 37.80 -26.08
N SER A 227 -13.70 36.88 -25.41
CA SER A 227 -14.28 35.65 -24.86
C SER A 227 -15.37 35.96 -23.82
N ARG A 228 -15.09 36.86 -22.87
CA ARG A 228 -16.04 37.31 -21.86
C ARG A 228 -17.28 37.99 -22.45
N MET A 229 -17.13 38.71 -23.56
CA MET A 229 -18.27 39.26 -24.29
C MET A 229 -19.24 38.15 -24.70
N PHE A 230 -18.74 37.02 -25.23
CA PHE A 230 -19.61 35.88 -25.57
C PHE A 230 -20.22 35.20 -24.34
N SER A 231 -19.56 35.23 -23.19
CA SER A 231 -20.11 34.71 -21.93
C SER A 231 -21.19 35.60 -21.32
N CYS A 232 -21.21 36.89 -21.65
CA CYS A 232 -22.23 37.85 -21.22
C CYS A 232 -23.47 37.88 -22.12
N LEU A 233 -23.44 37.22 -23.27
CA LEU A 233 -24.51 37.22 -24.27
C LEU A 233 -25.16 35.84 -24.35
N TYR A 234 -26.50 35.81 -24.40
CA TYR A 234 -27.30 34.57 -24.48
C TYR A 234 -27.90 34.40 -25.88
N GLU A 235 -28.31 33.20 -26.26
CA GLU A 235 -28.99 32.92 -27.54
C GLU A 235 -30.42 33.47 -27.59
N THR A 236 -31.11 33.43 -26.45
CA THR A 236 -32.50 33.88 -26.24
C THR A 236 -32.55 34.98 -25.18
N GLU A 237 -33.70 35.63 -25.02
CA GLU A 237 -33.91 36.64 -23.96
C GLU A 237 -34.13 35.99 -22.57
N ASP A 238 -34.36 34.68 -22.53
CA ASP A 238 -34.35 33.87 -21.31
C ASP A 238 -32.89 33.64 -20.90
N GLU A 239 -32.38 34.39 -19.91
CA GLU A 239 -30.99 34.38 -19.42
C GLU A 239 -30.58 33.01 -18.80
N SER A 240 -30.53 31.96 -19.61
CA SER A 240 -30.13 30.61 -19.22
C SER A 240 -28.61 30.47 -19.32
N GLU A 241 -27.95 30.13 -18.21
CA GLU A 241 -26.49 29.98 -18.13
C GLU A 241 -25.92 28.96 -19.15
N SER A 242 -26.73 27.98 -19.60
CA SER A 242 -26.33 26.98 -20.60
C SER A 242 -26.47 27.45 -22.06
N GLN A 243 -27.11 28.60 -22.30
CA GLN A 243 -27.36 29.15 -23.65
C GLN A 243 -26.54 30.41 -23.91
N THR A 244 -25.38 30.55 -23.28
CA THR A 244 -24.44 31.64 -23.62
C THR A 244 -23.84 31.42 -25.02
N LEU A 245 -23.61 32.50 -25.76
CA LEU A 245 -22.96 32.44 -27.08
C LEU A 245 -21.57 31.81 -27.01
N TYR A 246 -20.92 31.90 -25.85
CA TYR A 246 -19.67 31.21 -25.59
C TYR A 246 -19.83 29.69 -25.72
N LEU A 247 -20.80 29.09 -25.03
CA LEU A 247 -21.01 27.63 -25.03
C LEU A 247 -21.65 27.13 -26.34
N THR A 248 -22.53 27.92 -26.96
CA THR A 248 -23.27 27.48 -28.16
C THR A 248 -22.51 27.69 -29.46
N VAL A 249 -21.70 28.76 -29.57
CA VAL A 249 -21.03 29.16 -30.82
C VAL A 249 -19.51 29.08 -30.72
N PHE A 250 -18.89 29.73 -29.74
CA PHE A 250 -17.42 29.82 -29.67
C PHE A 250 -16.77 28.49 -29.27
N GLN A 251 -17.21 27.86 -28.18
CA GLN A 251 -16.62 26.65 -27.63
C GLN A 251 -16.61 25.48 -28.65
N PRO A 252 -17.71 25.15 -29.36
CA PRO A 252 -17.68 24.06 -30.34
C PRO A 252 -16.67 24.30 -31.47
N ARG A 253 -16.56 25.55 -31.96
CA ARG A 253 -15.59 25.92 -33.01
C ARG A 253 -14.16 25.90 -32.50
N PHE A 254 -13.93 26.35 -31.26
CA PHE A 254 -12.64 26.25 -30.59
C PHE A 254 -12.18 24.80 -30.44
N LEU A 255 -13.07 23.90 -30.02
CA LEU A 255 -12.76 22.48 -29.88
C LEU A 255 -12.46 21.84 -31.24
N ALA A 256 -13.26 22.09 -32.28
CA ALA A 256 -13.03 21.57 -33.62
C ALA A 256 -11.69 22.05 -34.23
N ASN A 257 -11.35 23.33 -34.05
CA ASN A 257 -10.04 23.85 -34.47
C ASN A 257 -8.87 23.22 -33.70
N SER A 258 -9.06 23.00 -32.39
CA SER A 258 -8.05 22.35 -31.54
C SER A 258 -7.83 20.88 -31.92
N GLU A 259 -8.90 20.15 -32.22
CA GLU A 259 -8.84 18.77 -32.70
C GLU A 259 -8.04 18.68 -34.00
N LYS A 260 -8.36 19.51 -35.00
CA LYS A 260 -7.61 19.58 -36.25
C LYS A 260 -6.12 19.85 -36.02
N PHE A 261 -5.81 20.86 -35.19
CA PHE A 261 -4.43 21.25 -34.89
C PHE A 261 -3.63 20.10 -34.25
N TYR A 262 -4.18 19.45 -33.22
CA TYR A 262 -3.47 18.40 -32.50
C TYR A 262 -3.35 17.10 -33.29
N THR A 263 -4.32 16.78 -34.15
CA THR A 263 -4.21 15.64 -35.07
C THR A 263 -3.08 15.84 -36.08
N GLU A 264 -2.97 17.04 -36.69
CA GLU A 264 -1.86 17.37 -37.60
C GLU A 264 -0.50 17.41 -36.87
N GLU A 265 -0.48 17.86 -35.61
CA GLU A 265 0.71 17.86 -34.77
C GLU A 265 1.18 16.44 -34.41
N CYS A 266 0.26 15.54 -34.03
CA CYS A 266 0.58 14.14 -33.72
C CYS A 266 1.21 13.42 -34.91
N GLN A 267 0.66 13.64 -36.11
CA GLN A 267 1.20 13.05 -37.34
C GLN A 267 2.62 13.54 -37.67
N ARG A 268 2.97 14.78 -37.31
CA ARG A 268 4.36 15.27 -37.44
C ARG A 268 5.28 14.58 -36.42
N LEU A 269 4.85 14.48 -35.17
CA LEU A 269 5.62 13.82 -34.11
C LEU A 269 5.91 12.36 -34.42
N LEU A 270 4.96 11.62 -34.99
CA LEU A 270 5.16 10.22 -35.40
C LEU A 270 6.23 10.04 -36.49
N ARG A 271 6.40 11.04 -37.38
CA ARG A 271 7.40 10.97 -38.46
C ARG A 271 8.78 11.41 -38.00
N ASP A 272 8.85 12.47 -37.20
CA ASP A 272 10.09 13.22 -37.00
C ASP A 272 10.68 13.08 -35.59
N ALA A 273 9.93 12.53 -34.61
CA ALA A 273 10.32 12.52 -33.19
C ALA A 273 10.41 11.11 -32.58
N ASP A 274 11.23 10.99 -31.53
CA ASP A 274 11.30 9.78 -30.70
C ASP A 274 10.22 9.78 -29.61
N ALA A 275 9.97 8.61 -29.01
CA ALA A 275 8.97 8.49 -27.95
C ALA A 275 9.24 9.41 -26.74
N SER A 276 10.51 9.71 -26.42
CA SER A 276 10.85 10.63 -25.31
C SER A 276 10.43 12.06 -25.60
N THR A 277 10.62 12.51 -26.85
CA THR A 277 10.23 13.85 -27.30
C THR A 277 8.72 13.97 -27.35
N TRP A 278 8.02 12.95 -27.86
CA TRP A 278 6.56 12.88 -27.80
C TRP A 278 6.04 13.06 -26.36
N LEU A 279 6.56 12.29 -25.39
CA LEU A 279 6.13 12.38 -24.00
C LEU A 279 6.25 13.78 -23.41
N ARG A 280 7.42 14.42 -23.59
CA ARG A 280 7.66 15.78 -23.08
C ARG A 280 6.80 16.81 -23.81
N HIS A 281 6.67 16.68 -25.12
CA HIS A 281 5.86 17.59 -25.94
C HIS A 281 4.39 17.52 -25.56
N THR A 282 3.82 16.32 -25.42
CA THR A 282 2.43 16.14 -24.99
C THR A 282 2.20 16.71 -23.59
N GLN A 283 3.12 16.50 -22.64
CA GLN A 283 3.02 17.07 -21.30
C GLN A 283 3.08 18.60 -21.32
N GLN A 284 3.92 19.18 -22.18
CA GLN A 284 4.00 20.61 -22.38
C GLN A 284 2.68 21.16 -22.95
N ARG A 285 2.12 20.54 -23.99
CA ARG A 285 0.84 20.95 -24.60
C ARG A 285 -0.33 20.93 -23.61
N LEU A 286 -0.39 19.91 -22.75
CA LEU A 286 -1.39 19.85 -21.67
C LEU A 286 -1.26 21.04 -20.71
N ASN A 287 -0.04 21.40 -20.30
CA ASN A 287 0.19 22.54 -19.41
C ASN A 287 -0.14 23.87 -20.09
N GLU A 288 0.19 24.02 -21.38
CA GLU A 288 -0.13 25.21 -22.16
C GLU A 288 -1.64 25.41 -22.32
N GLU A 289 -2.43 24.36 -22.56
CA GLU A 289 -3.90 24.50 -22.59
C GLU A 289 -4.51 24.82 -21.21
N VAL A 290 -3.94 24.28 -20.13
CA VAL A 290 -4.36 24.66 -18.77
C VAL A 290 -4.12 26.16 -18.52
N ASP A 291 -2.94 26.67 -18.89
CA ASP A 291 -2.63 28.11 -18.79
C ASP A 291 -3.55 28.94 -19.69
N ARG A 292 -3.85 28.47 -20.91
CA ARG A 292 -4.71 29.16 -21.87
C ARG A 292 -6.15 29.30 -21.39
N CYS A 293 -6.75 28.24 -20.84
CA CYS A 293 -8.08 28.31 -20.22
C CYS A 293 -8.07 29.09 -18.89
N GLY A 294 -6.92 29.33 -18.28
CA GLY A 294 -6.78 30.20 -17.11
C GLY A 294 -6.63 31.69 -17.47
N THR A 295 -5.96 31.98 -18.58
CA THR A 295 -5.49 33.33 -18.94
C THR A 295 -6.18 33.95 -20.15
N THR A 296 -6.48 33.17 -21.19
CA THR A 296 -6.89 33.66 -22.53
C THR A 296 -8.35 33.33 -22.86
N VAL A 297 -8.82 32.14 -22.50
CA VAL A 297 -10.16 31.59 -22.81
C VAL A 297 -10.88 31.22 -21.51
N GLU A 298 -12.20 30.98 -21.51
CA GLU A 298 -12.93 30.63 -20.28
C GLU A 298 -12.64 29.21 -19.76
N LEU A 299 -12.70 29.06 -18.44
CA LEU A 299 -12.29 27.85 -17.72
C LEU A 299 -13.21 26.64 -17.99
N GLU A 300 -14.48 26.88 -18.35
CA GLU A 300 -15.46 25.84 -18.69
C GLU A 300 -15.03 24.99 -19.91
N SER A 301 -14.14 25.51 -20.74
CA SER A 301 -13.60 24.78 -21.90
C SER A 301 -12.46 23.83 -21.56
N LEU A 302 -11.84 23.97 -20.39
CA LEU A 302 -10.71 23.16 -19.97
C LEU A 302 -10.95 21.63 -20.04
N PRO A 303 -12.01 21.07 -19.44
CA PRO A 303 -12.22 19.61 -19.49
C PRO A 303 -12.40 19.08 -20.92
N HIS A 304 -12.97 19.89 -21.81
CA HIS A 304 -13.25 19.51 -23.19
C HIS A 304 -12.00 19.56 -24.06
N VAL A 305 -11.17 20.61 -23.95
CA VAL A 305 -9.93 20.72 -24.74
C VAL A 305 -8.89 19.70 -24.29
N LEU A 306 -8.83 19.38 -22.99
CA LEU A 306 -7.97 18.31 -22.49
C LEU A 306 -8.41 16.95 -23.05
N ALA A 307 -9.71 16.68 -23.16
CA ALA A 307 -10.21 15.46 -23.79
C ALA A 307 -9.82 15.36 -25.27
N VAL A 308 -9.80 16.48 -26.00
CA VAL A 308 -9.31 16.55 -27.39
C VAL A 308 -7.83 16.20 -27.47
N ILE A 309 -6.98 16.75 -26.58
CA ILE A 309 -5.55 16.39 -26.53
C ILE A 309 -5.38 14.90 -26.18
N ASP A 310 -6.10 14.42 -25.17
CA ASP A 310 -6.00 13.04 -24.71
C ASP A 310 -6.40 12.06 -25.83
N GLN A 311 -7.37 12.44 -26.68
CA GLN A 311 -7.78 11.68 -27.87
C GLN A 311 -6.69 11.72 -28.96
N ALA A 312 -6.31 12.92 -29.42
CA ALA A 312 -5.48 13.11 -30.62
C ALA A 312 -3.99 12.80 -30.38
N LEU A 313 -3.41 13.25 -29.27
CA LEU A 313 -1.97 13.09 -29.00
C LEU A 313 -1.61 11.77 -28.32
N ILE A 314 -2.58 11.08 -27.72
CA ILE A 314 -2.30 9.90 -26.90
C ILE A 314 -3.12 8.70 -27.35
N ARG A 315 -4.47 8.74 -27.31
CA ARG A 315 -5.30 7.53 -27.49
C ARG A 315 -5.15 6.87 -28.86
N GLU A 316 -5.14 7.65 -29.94
CA GLU A 316 -5.13 7.13 -31.32
C GLU A 316 -3.83 6.40 -31.67
N HIS A 317 -2.69 6.92 -31.21
CA HIS A 317 -1.36 6.45 -31.61
C HIS A 317 -0.54 5.84 -30.45
N LEU A 318 -1.16 5.53 -29.31
CA LEU A 318 -0.48 5.01 -28.11
C LEU A 318 0.36 3.76 -28.42
N GLN A 319 -0.21 2.80 -29.17
CA GLN A 319 0.47 1.54 -29.47
C GLN A 319 1.69 1.74 -30.37
N GLU A 320 1.61 2.69 -31.31
CA GLU A 320 2.72 3.01 -32.23
C GLU A 320 3.91 3.59 -31.46
N PHE A 321 3.68 4.54 -30.54
CA PHE A 321 4.74 5.08 -29.69
C PHE A 321 5.30 4.05 -28.69
N LEU A 322 4.48 3.15 -28.15
CA LEU A 322 4.93 2.10 -27.23
C LEU A 322 5.83 1.06 -27.92
N THR A 323 5.53 0.74 -29.18
CA THR A 323 6.23 -0.28 -29.97
C THR A 323 7.35 0.27 -30.86
N MET A 324 7.53 1.58 -30.89
CA MET A 324 8.56 2.26 -31.66
C MET A 324 9.97 1.67 -31.40
N GLU A 325 10.64 1.26 -32.48
CA GLU A 325 11.97 0.65 -32.40
C GLU A 325 13.01 1.66 -31.88
N GLY A 326 13.81 1.25 -30.91
CA GLY A 326 14.91 2.07 -30.37
C GLY A 326 14.52 3.15 -29.35
N SER A 327 13.25 3.52 -29.22
CA SER A 327 12.79 4.49 -28.21
C SER A 327 11.53 4.12 -27.44
N GLY A 328 10.81 3.07 -27.84
CA GLY A 328 9.57 2.62 -27.19
C GLY A 328 9.77 2.10 -25.75
N LEU A 329 8.68 1.64 -25.14
CA LEU A 329 8.64 1.26 -23.72
C LEU A 329 9.68 0.20 -23.35
N ARG A 330 9.93 -0.76 -24.25
CA ARG A 330 10.97 -1.79 -24.04
C ARG A 330 12.35 -1.16 -23.80
N TRP A 331 12.72 -0.21 -24.65
CA TRP A 331 14.01 0.49 -24.53
C TRP A 331 14.07 1.35 -23.26
N MET A 332 12.98 2.01 -22.89
CA MET A 332 12.90 2.81 -21.66
C MET A 332 13.12 1.96 -20.40
N VAL A 333 12.55 0.74 -20.35
CA VAL A 333 12.73 -0.20 -19.24
C VAL A 333 14.16 -0.75 -19.21
N ASP A 334 14.72 -1.11 -20.36
CA ASP A 334 16.06 -1.70 -20.44
C ASP A 334 17.15 -0.69 -20.05
N ASN A 335 16.99 0.59 -20.39
CA ASN A 335 17.97 1.66 -20.15
C ASN A 335 17.61 2.57 -18.94
N ASP A 336 16.71 2.12 -18.06
CA ASP A 336 16.34 2.79 -16.82
C ASP A 336 15.93 4.28 -17.01
N LYS A 337 15.13 4.57 -18.03
CA LYS A 337 14.61 5.93 -18.31
C LYS A 337 13.40 6.26 -17.43
N LEU A 338 13.66 6.41 -16.13
CA LEU A 338 12.64 6.58 -15.09
C LEU A 338 11.75 7.81 -15.30
N GLU A 339 12.33 8.95 -15.68
CA GLU A 339 11.56 10.19 -15.91
C GLU A 339 10.54 10.03 -17.04
N ASN A 340 10.96 9.46 -18.18
CA ASN A 340 10.07 9.19 -19.31
C ASN A 340 8.96 8.20 -18.92
N MET A 341 9.28 7.15 -18.17
CA MET A 341 8.28 6.19 -17.69
C MET A 341 7.27 6.82 -16.72
N ALA A 342 7.69 7.77 -15.89
CA ALA A 342 6.81 8.52 -15.00
C ALA A 342 5.84 9.43 -15.78
N ILE A 343 6.33 10.10 -16.83
CA ILE A 343 5.47 10.90 -17.73
C ILE A 343 4.49 9.98 -18.47
N LEU A 344 4.98 8.88 -19.05
CA LEU A 344 4.15 7.90 -19.74
C LEU A 344 3.03 7.35 -18.84
N TYR A 345 3.33 7.03 -17.58
CA TYR A 345 2.33 6.59 -16.61
C TYR A 345 1.28 7.67 -16.34
N LYS A 346 1.67 8.94 -16.17
CA LYS A 346 0.73 10.05 -15.98
C LYS A 346 -0.18 10.22 -17.20
N LEU A 347 0.36 10.15 -18.41
CA LEU A 347 -0.42 10.28 -19.65
C LEU A 347 -1.42 9.13 -19.82
N ILE A 348 -0.99 7.88 -19.63
CA ILE A 348 -1.89 6.72 -19.75
C ILE A 348 -2.99 6.74 -18.67
N SER A 349 -2.67 7.18 -17.46
CA SER A 349 -3.64 7.27 -16.35
C SER A 349 -4.81 8.22 -16.63
N ARG A 350 -4.67 9.15 -17.59
CA ARG A 350 -5.74 10.06 -18.01
C ARG A 350 -6.78 9.39 -18.91
N ILE A 351 -6.40 8.33 -19.62
CA ILE A 351 -7.21 7.72 -20.70
C ILE A 351 -7.72 6.35 -20.31
N ASP A 352 -6.88 5.56 -19.63
CA ASP A 352 -7.22 4.21 -19.20
C ASP A 352 -6.92 4.04 -17.71
N GLU A 353 -7.98 4.00 -16.91
CA GLU A 353 -7.92 3.72 -15.48
C GLU A 353 -7.22 2.38 -15.18
N LYS A 354 -7.42 1.37 -16.04
CA LYS A 354 -6.85 0.02 -15.92
C LYS A 354 -5.44 -0.10 -16.50
N LYS A 355 -4.96 0.93 -17.22
CA LYS A 355 -3.60 1.03 -17.77
C LYS A 355 -3.19 -0.20 -18.58
N THR A 356 -4.12 -0.74 -19.35
CA THR A 356 -4.07 -2.07 -19.98
C THR A 356 -2.85 -2.22 -20.89
N ALA A 357 -2.60 -1.24 -21.75
CA ALA A 357 -1.47 -1.26 -22.69
C ALA A 357 -0.10 -1.27 -21.98
N LEU A 358 0.07 -0.42 -20.97
CA LEU A 358 1.30 -0.35 -20.16
C LEU A 358 1.52 -1.66 -19.40
N ARG A 359 0.44 -2.16 -18.79
CA ARG A 359 0.44 -3.40 -18.01
C ARG A 359 0.89 -4.59 -18.86
N GLU A 360 0.21 -4.85 -19.98
CA GLU A 360 0.50 -6.01 -20.83
C GLU A 360 1.93 -5.99 -21.37
N THR A 361 2.43 -4.82 -21.78
CA THR A 361 3.79 -4.67 -22.31
C THR A 361 4.85 -4.90 -21.22
N LEU A 362 4.64 -4.38 -20.01
CA LEU A 362 5.55 -4.61 -18.88
C LEU A 362 5.54 -6.06 -18.41
N GLN A 363 4.36 -6.69 -18.34
CA GLN A 363 4.25 -8.10 -17.99
C GLN A 363 5.05 -8.98 -18.95
N LYS A 364 4.92 -8.73 -20.25
CA LYS A 364 5.68 -9.42 -21.28
C LYS A 364 7.18 -9.20 -21.09
N ARG A 365 7.62 -7.96 -20.87
CA ARG A 365 9.04 -7.65 -20.71
C ARG A 365 9.67 -8.28 -19.46
N ILE A 366 8.93 -8.36 -18.34
CA ILE A 366 9.42 -9.04 -17.11
C ILE A 366 9.67 -10.51 -17.37
N VAL A 367 8.74 -11.19 -18.07
CA VAL A 367 8.91 -12.61 -18.39
C VAL A 367 10.10 -12.82 -19.33
N GLU A 368 10.28 -11.96 -20.34
CA GLU A 368 11.46 -11.99 -21.21
C GLU A 368 12.77 -11.81 -20.42
N LEU A 369 12.85 -10.81 -19.54
CA LEU A 369 14.03 -10.58 -18.70
C LEU A 369 14.29 -11.75 -17.73
N GLY A 370 13.23 -12.39 -17.22
CA GLY A 370 13.35 -13.62 -16.42
C GLY A 370 13.96 -14.78 -17.21
N LEU A 371 13.57 -14.95 -18.47
CA LEU A 371 14.16 -15.96 -19.37
C LEU A 371 15.60 -15.62 -19.75
N ASP A 372 15.93 -14.34 -19.92
CA ASP A 372 17.30 -13.88 -20.20
C ASP A 372 18.25 -14.22 -19.03
N ILE A 373 17.78 -14.17 -17.78
CA ILE A 373 18.54 -14.62 -16.60
C ILE A 373 18.88 -16.11 -16.73
N GLU A 374 17.94 -16.95 -17.17
CA GLU A 374 18.19 -18.38 -17.38
C GLU A 374 19.21 -18.64 -18.49
N GLN A 375 19.14 -17.89 -19.59
CA GLN A 375 20.11 -17.99 -20.69
C GLN A 375 21.51 -17.56 -20.25
N SER A 376 21.59 -16.43 -19.52
CA SER A 376 22.85 -15.95 -18.91
C SER A 376 23.45 -17.00 -17.98
N LEU A 377 22.61 -17.67 -17.17
CA LEU A 377 23.06 -18.72 -16.26
C LEU A 377 23.67 -19.92 -16.99
N ARG A 378 23.09 -20.33 -18.13
CA ARG A 378 23.62 -21.44 -18.95
C ARG A 378 24.97 -21.12 -19.59
N ASN A 379 25.20 -19.85 -19.90
CA ASN A 379 26.41 -19.38 -20.58
C ASN A 379 27.53 -18.97 -19.61
N THR A 380 27.23 -18.85 -18.31
CA THR A 380 28.22 -18.46 -17.28
C THR A 380 29.06 -19.67 -16.87
N ASP A 381 30.39 -19.55 -16.93
CA ASP A 381 31.30 -20.58 -16.38
C ASP A 381 31.47 -20.38 -14.86
N PHE A 382 31.13 -21.43 -14.09
CA PHE A 382 31.22 -21.45 -12.64
C PHE A 382 32.47 -22.20 -12.13
N SER A 383 33.43 -22.52 -13.00
CA SER A 383 34.64 -23.29 -12.66
C SER A 383 35.53 -22.62 -11.61
N THR A 384 35.47 -21.28 -11.50
CA THR A 384 36.27 -20.45 -10.58
C THR A 384 35.39 -19.72 -9.56
N ALA A 385 35.79 -19.69 -8.29
CA ALA A 385 35.13 -18.85 -7.28
C ALA A 385 35.47 -17.36 -7.50
N GLN A 386 34.47 -16.49 -7.65
CA GLN A 386 34.66 -15.05 -7.55
C GLN A 386 35.01 -14.68 -6.10
N ALA A 387 36.12 -13.96 -5.91
CA ALA A 387 36.46 -13.34 -4.64
C ALA A 387 35.36 -12.32 -4.29
N GLY A 388 34.78 -12.44 -3.10
CA GLY A 388 33.87 -11.43 -2.59
C GLY A 388 34.63 -10.12 -2.37
N GLU A 389 34.02 -9.00 -2.75
CA GLU A 389 34.48 -7.66 -2.39
C GLU A 389 34.49 -7.54 -0.86
N GLY A 390 35.68 -7.67 -0.29
CA GLY A 390 35.96 -7.41 1.11
C GLY A 390 37.42 -7.00 1.19
N GLU A 391 37.66 -5.71 1.40
CA GLU A 391 38.97 -5.16 1.70
C GLU A 391 39.52 -5.83 2.97
N ASP A 392 40.49 -6.73 2.80
CA ASP A 392 41.71 -6.67 3.59
C ASP A 392 42.85 -7.35 2.82
N GLY A 393 43.88 -6.55 2.52
CA GLY A 393 45.04 -6.98 1.74
C GLY A 393 45.97 -7.83 2.58
N GLY A 394 46.03 -9.13 2.29
CA GLY A 394 47.05 -10.04 2.80
C GLY A 394 47.49 -11.02 1.71
N GLU A 395 48.73 -10.90 1.26
CA GLU A 395 49.32 -11.60 0.12
C GLU A 395 49.13 -13.13 0.16
N GLY A 396 48.65 -13.69 -0.96
CA GLY A 396 48.81 -15.11 -1.31
C GLY A 396 47.54 -15.97 -1.41
N GLU A 397 46.43 -15.47 -1.95
CA GLU A 397 45.24 -16.32 -2.18
C GLU A 397 45.29 -17.06 -3.52
N LYS A 398 45.66 -18.35 -3.47
CA LYS A 398 45.51 -19.26 -4.61
C LYS A 398 44.02 -19.42 -4.96
N THR A 399 43.64 -18.99 -6.17
CA THR A 399 42.33 -19.21 -6.78
C THR A 399 41.91 -20.69 -6.64
N ARG A 400 40.85 -20.95 -5.87
CA ARG A 400 40.34 -22.31 -5.64
C ARG A 400 39.43 -22.74 -6.79
N VAL A 401 39.84 -23.77 -7.52
CA VAL A 401 38.96 -24.48 -8.47
C VAL A 401 37.81 -25.13 -7.70
N LEU A 402 36.57 -24.84 -8.09
CA LEU A 402 35.37 -25.34 -7.42
C LEU A 402 35.04 -26.77 -7.90
N ASN A 403 34.63 -27.62 -6.96
CA ASN A 403 34.06 -28.95 -7.24
C ASN A 403 32.72 -28.79 -8.01
N PRO A 404 32.37 -29.69 -8.96
CA PRO A 404 31.10 -29.64 -9.71
C PRO A 404 29.83 -29.37 -8.89
N ALA A 405 29.70 -29.95 -7.70
CA ALA A 405 28.57 -29.70 -6.78
C ALA A 405 28.58 -28.27 -6.22
N ALA A 406 29.76 -27.70 -5.96
CA ALA A 406 29.89 -26.31 -5.52
C ALA A 406 29.64 -25.31 -6.66
N GLN A 407 29.96 -25.67 -7.90
CA GLN A 407 29.63 -24.89 -9.10
C GLN A 407 28.11 -24.78 -9.28
N GLN A 408 27.39 -25.89 -9.10
CA GLN A 408 25.92 -25.91 -9.17
C GLN A 408 25.25 -25.11 -8.06
N THR A 409 25.79 -25.15 -6.83
CA THR A 409 25.31 -24.28 -5.74
C THR A 409 25.57 -22.81 -6.03
N ALA A 410 26.73 -22.46 -6.61
CA ALA A 410 27.03 -21.09 -7.02
C ALA A 410 26.08 -20.60 -8.13
N ALA A 411 25.75 -21.47 -9.09
CA ALA A 411 24.75 -21.17 -10.11
C ALA A 411 23.35 -20.94 -9.50
N ALA A 412 22.95 -21.74 -8.50
CA ALA A 412 21.69 -21.55 -7.80
C ALA A 412 21.62 -20.20 -7.07
N ILE A 413 22.70 -19.81 -6.39
CA ILE A 413 22.80 -18.53 -5.70
C ILE A 413 22.76 -17.37 -6.70
N LYS A 414 23.55 -17.42 -7.78
CA LYS A 414 23.56 -16.40 -8.83
C LYS A 414 22.19 -16.19 -9.43
N TRP A 415 21.47 -17.27 -9.74
CA TRP A 415 20.10 -17.17 -10.26
C TRP A 415 19.17 -16.43 -9.29
N VAL A 416 19.20 -16.79 -8.00
CA VAL A 416 18.38 -16.10 -7.00
C VAL A 416 18.75 -14.63 -6.87
N ASP A 417 20.04 -14.31 -6.85
CA ASP A 417 20.52 -12.92 -6.76
C ASP A 417 20.11 -12.08 -7.98
N ASP A 418 20.20 -12.63 -9.19
CA ASP A 418 19.77 -11.95 -10.42
C ASP A 418 18.24 -11.74 -10.44
N VAL A 419 17.45 -12.69 -9.93
CA VAL A 419 16.00 -12.53 -9.76
C VAL A 419 15.68 -11.43 -8.73
N LEU A 420 16.41 -11.39 -7.61
CA LEU A 420 16.25 -10.34 -6.60
C LEU A 420 16.64 -8.95 -7.13
N LYS A 421 17.71 -8.84 -7.93
CA LYS A 421 18.09 -7.59 -8.61
C LYS A 421 17.03 -7.13 -9.59
N LEU A 422 16.47 -8.05 -10.37
CA LEU A 422 15.36 -7.75 -11.28
C LEU A 422 14.14 -7.25 -10.51
N LYS A 423 13.83 -7.87 -9.37
CA LYS A 423 12.76 -7.43 -8.47
C LYS A 423 13.01 -6.04 -7.91
N ASP A 424 14.21 -5.76 -7.42
CA ASP A 424 14.60 -4.45 -6.89
C ASP A 424 14.50 -3.35 -7.97
N LYS A 425 14.84 -3.66 -9.24
CA LYS A 425 14.65 -2.77 -10.39
C LYS A 425 13.18 -2.43 -10.60
N PHE A 426 12.29 -3.42 -10.69
CA PHE A 426 10.86 -3.18 -10.90
C PHE A 426 10.15 -2.56 -9.69
N ASP A 427 10.61 -2.81 -8.47
CA ASP A 427 10.13 -2.11 -7.26
C ASP A 427 10.52 -0.63 -7.27
N THR A 428 11.71 -0.31 -7.78
CA THR A 428 12.15 1.08 -7.96
C THR A 428 11.30 1.80 -9.00
N ILE A 429 11.01 1.14 -10.12
CA ILE A 429 10.10 1.67 -11.16
C ILE A 429 8.69 1.87 -10.56
N LEU A 430 8.17 0.90 -9.81
CA LEU A 430 6.84 1.01 -9.18
C LEU A 430 6.73 2.21 -8.23
N ARG A 431 7.74 2.42 -7.37
CA ARG A 431 7.77 3.54 -6.41
C ARG A 431 7.96 4.89 -7.09
N GLN A 432 8.95 4.99 -7.98
CA GLN A 432 9.37 6.28 -8.54
C GLN A 432 8.52 6.71 -9.75
N CYS A 433 8.08 5.76 -10.59
CA CYS A 433 7.37 6.05 -11.83
C CYS A 433 5.85 5.88 -11.69
N PHE A 434 5.39 4.86 -10.95
CA PHE A 434 3.99 4.45 -10.92
C PHE A 434 3.27 4.77 -9.60
N GLN A 435 3.91 5.52 -8.70
CA GLN A 435 3.30 6.00 -7.44
C GLN A 435 2.70 4.88 -6.57
N ASP A 436 3.33 3.70 -6.56
CA ASP A 436 2.85 2.51 -5.85
C ASP A 436 1.41 2.07 -6.24
N ASP A 437 1.03 2.25 -7.51
CA ASP A 437 -0.25 1.82 -8.07
C ASP A 437 -0.51 0.31 -7.86
N LEU A 438 -1.64 -0.01 -7.21
CA LEU A 438 -2.00 -1.37 -6.84
C LEU A 438 -2.28 -2.29 -8.05
N VAL A 439 -2.84 -1.75 -9.14
CA VAL A 439 -3.10 -2.50 -10.38
C VAL A 439 -1.78 -2.90 -11.03
N MET A 440 -0.82 -1.97 -11.07
CA MET A 440 0.53 -2.24 -11.54
C MET A 440 1.23 -3.24 -10.62
N GLN A 441 1.22 -3.03 -9.30
CA GLN A 441 1.86 -3.93 -8.33
C GLN A 441 1.36 -5.37 -8.44
N THR A 442 0.04 -5.56 -8.56
CA THR A 442 -0.59 -6.87 -8.71
C THR A 442 -0.14 -7.54 -10.01
N SER A 443 -0.08 -6.77 -11.10
CA SER A 443 0.34 -7.24 -12.40
C SER A 443 1.81 -7.65 -12.45
N LEU A 444 2.70 -6.82 -11.89
CA LEU A 444 4.13 -7.11 -11.77
C LEU A 444 4.34 -8.37 -10.92
N SER A 445 3.67 -8.44 -9.76
CA SER A 445 3.76 -9.60 -8.86
C SER A 445 3.31 -10.90 -9.54
N LYS A 446 2.26 -10.83 -10.36
CA LYS A 446 1.82 -11.96 -11.18
C LYS A 446 2.89 -12.37 -12.19
N SER A 447 3.51 -11.43 -12.90
CA SER A 447 4.58 -11.75 -13.85
C SER A 447 5.81 -12.36 -13.20
N PHE A 448 6.22 -11.87 -12.02
CA PHE A 448 7.28 -12.50 -11.24
C PHE A 448 6.93 -13.93 -10.85
N SER A 449 5.71 -14.18 -10.39
CA SER A 449 5.20 -15.53 -10.14
C SER A 449 5.26 -16.38 -11.41
N ASP A 450 4.77 -15.88 -12.55
CA ASP A 450 4.67 -16.66 -13.78
C ASP A 450 6.05 -17.16 -14.26
N PHE A 451 7.07 -16.29 -14.39
CA PHE A 451 8.38 -16.74 -14.88
C PHE A 451 9.15 -17.58 -13.85
N ILE A 452 9.06 -17.27 -12.55
CA ILE A 452 9.72 -18.05 -11.51
C ILE A 452 9.23 -19.50 -11.54
N ASN A 453 7.94 -19.73 -11.81
CA ASN A 453 7.38 -21.06 -11.89
C ASN A 453 7.54 -21.73 -13.27
N MET A 454 7.98 -21.01 -14.31
CA MET A 454 8.45 -21.63 -15.55
C MET A 454 9.80 -22.34 -15.33
N PHE A 455 10.58 -21.89 -14.36
CA PHE A 455 11.85 -22.52 -14.00
C PHE A 455 11.63 -23.74 -13.08
N ASN A 456 11.79 -24.93 -13.63
CA ASN A 456 11.54 -26.20 -12.92
C ASN A 456 12.43 -26.47 -11.69
N ARG A 457 13.48 -25.67 -11.47
CA ARG A 457 14.40 -25.78 -10.32
C ARG A 457 14.23 -24.65 -9.30
N ALA A 458 13.23 -23.77 -9.48
CA ALA A 458 13.04 -22.61 -8.60
C ALA A 458 12.92 -23.00 -7.11
N SER A 459 12.05 -23.96 -6.77
CA SER A 459 11.86 -24.41 -5.38
C SER A 459 13.12 -24.98 -4.73
N GLU A 460 13.97 -25.65 -5.51
CA GLU A 460 15.25 -26.17 -5.04
C GLU A 460 16.27 -25.05 -4.83
N TYR A 461 16.40 -24.15 -5.81
CA TYR A 461 17.39 -23.07 -5.80
C TYR A 461 17.09 -22.06 -4.68
N VAL A 462 15.82 -21.71 -4.46
CA VAL A 462 15.41 -20.88 -3.33
C VAL A 462 15.76 -21.55 -2.00
N SER A 463 15.57 -22.86 -1.88
CA SER A 463 15.94 -23.60 -0.66
C SER A 463 17.45 -23.63 -0.41
N LEU A 464 18.26 -23.79 -1.46
CA LEU A 464 19.72 -23.77 -1.38
C LEU A 464 20.27 -22.38 -1.05
N PHE A 465 19.67 -21.33 -1.63
CA PHE A 465 20.01 -19.94 -1.31
C PHE A 465 19.79 -19.64 0.18
N ILE A 466 18.65 -20.06 0.74
CA ILE A 466 18.38 -19.89 2.17
C ILE A 466 19.37 -20.71 3.01
N ASP A 467 19.68 -21.94 2.59
CA ASP A 467 20.63 -22.81 3.28
C ASP A 467 22.05 -22.23 3.33
N ASP A 468 22.53 -21.60 2.25
CA ASP A 468 23.85 -20.94 2.22
C ASP A 468 23.87 -19.64 3.04
N ASN A 469 22.81 -18.83 2.95
CA ASN A 469 22.70 -17.61 3.75
C ASN A 469 22.71 -17.90 5.26
N LEU A 470 22.03 -18.94 5.71
CA LEU A 470 21.99 -19.32 7.14
C LEU A 470 23.25 -20.04 7.63
N LYS A 471 24.11 -20.53 6.72
CA LYS A 471 25.41 -21.15 7.04
C LYS A 471 26.58 -20.18 7.01
N ARG A 472 26.55 -19.19 6.12
CA ARG A 472 27.69 -18.29 5.87
C ARG A 472 27.25 -16.86 5.62
N GLY A 473 26.15 -16.66 4.88
CA GLY A 473 25.73 -15.34 4.41
C GLY A 473 25.30 -14.36 5.50
N ILE A 474 25.00 -14.82 6.73
CA ILE A 474 24.70 -13.95 7.89
C ILE A 474 25.93 -13.66 8.77
N ARG A 475 27.08 -14.26 8.47
CA ARG A 475 28.28 -14.11 9.29
C ARG A 475 28.83 -12.69 9.19
N GLY A 476 28.91 -12.00 10.34
CA GLY A 476 29.42 -10.63 10.41
C GLY A 476 28.43 -9.54 9.97
N LYS A 477 27.18 -9.89 9.67
CA LYS A 477 26.11 -8.92 9.35
C LYS A 477 25.43 -8.39 10.60
N THR A 478 24.93 -7.16 10.53
CA THR A 478 24.09 -6.56 11.56
C THR A 478 22.69 -7.21 11.58
N GLU A 479 21.96 -7.08 12.70
CA GLU A 479 20.60 -7.62 12.80
C GLU A 479 19.66 -7.07 11.72
N ALA A 480 19.78 -5.78 11.37
CA ALA A 480 18.98 -5.15 10.33
C ALA A 480 19.26 -5.72 8.93
N GLU A 481 20.53 -6.04 8.62
CA GLU A 481 20.89 -6.66 7.35
C GLU A 481 20.44 -8.12 7.27
N VAL A 482 20.53 -8.86 8.38
CA VAL A 482 19.96 -10.21 8.48
C VAL A 482 18.45 -10.15 8.22
N ASP A 483 17.75 -9.20 8.83
CA ASP A 483 16.31 -9.00 8.66
C ASP A 483 15.91 -8.74 7.21
N ALA A 484 16.69 -7.91 6.49
CA ALA A 484 16.50 -7.63 5.08
C ALA A 484 16.73 -8.87 4.20
N VAL A 485 17.73 -9.70 4.51
CA VAL A 485 17.98 -10.98 3.79
C VAL A 485 16.83 -11.96 4.00
N LEU A 486 16.32 -12.07 5.24
CA LEU A 486 15.16 -12.91 5.54
C LEU A 486 13.91 -12.43 4.79
N GLU A 487 13.70 -11.12 4.69
CA GLU A 487 12.57 -10.56 3.95
C GLU A 487 12.64 -10.91 2.46
N LYS A 488 13.82 -10.76 1.85
CA LYS A 488 14.05 -11.17 0.45
C LYS A 488 13.77 -12.66 0.23
N ALA A 489 14.18 -13.51 1.16
CA ALA A 489 13.88 -14.95 1.10
C ALA A 489 12.37 -15.24 1.15
N ILE A 490 11.62 -14.54 2.00
CA ILE A 490 10.17 -14.69 2.11
C ILE A 490 9.45 -14.21 0.84
N ILE A 491 9.91 -13.10 0.23
CA ILE A 491 9.39 -12.61 -1.04
C ILE A 491 9.50 -13.68 -2.13
N LEU A 492 10.64 -14.36 -2.24
CA LEU A 492 10.83 -15.45 -3.21
C LEU A 492 9.91 -16.65 -2.93
N ILE A 493 9.76 -17.03 -1.67
CA ILE A 493 8.84 -18.11 -1.26
C ILE A 493 7.39 -17.78 -1.64
N ARG A 494 7.00 -16.50 -1.55
CA ARG A 494 5.65 -16.04 -1.91
C ARG A 494 5.36 -16.25 -3.40
N TYR A 495 6.37 -16.11 -4.27
CA TYR A 495 6.23 -16.32 -5.70
C TYR A 495 6.23 -17.79 -6.13
N LEU A 496 6.57 -18.74 -5.24
CA LEU A 496 6.51 -20.17 -5.57
C LEU A 496 5.06 -20.69 -5.53
N LEU A 497 4.65 -21.38 -6.59
CA LEU A 497 3.38 -22.11 -6.63
C LEU A 497 3.49 -23.46 -5.92
N ASP A 498 4.59 -24.20 -6.15
CA ASP A 498 4.83 -25.52 -5.57
C ASP A 498 5.57 -25.44 -4.22
N LYS A 499 4.85 -24.92 -3.22
CA LYS A 499 5.37 -24.68 -1.87
C LYS A 499 5.70 -25.97 -1.11
N ASP A 500 4.99 -27.05 -1.39
CA ASP A 500 5.21 -28.39 -0.83
C ASP A 500 6.54 -29.01 -1.30
N LEU A 501 6.91 -28.78 -2.56
CA LEU A 501 8.21 -29.19 -3.09
C LEU A 501 9.33 -28.40 -2.40
N PHE A 502 9.16 -27.08 -2.25
CA PHE A 502 10.08 -26.26 -1.45
C PHE A 502 10.17 -26.76 0.00
N GLN A 503 9.04 -27.11 0.63
CA GLN A 503 8.99 -27.66 1.98
C GLN A 503 9.88 -28.90 2.11
N THR A 504 9.85 -29.79 1.12
CA THR A 504 10.63 -31.03 1.10
C THR A 504 12.13 -30.76 1.04
N TYR A 505 12.57 -29.85 0.16
CA TYR A 505 13.98 -29.43 0.11
C TYR A 505 14.42 -28.74 1.40
N TYR A 506 13.62 -27.78 1.88
CA TYR A 506 13.93 -27.01 3.08
C TYR A 506 14.01 -27.89 4.33
N GLN A 507 13.08 -28.85 4.48
CA GLN A 507 13.09 -29.82 5.58
C GLN A 507 14.40 -30.61 5.62
N ARG A 508 14.90 -31.01 4.45
CA ARG A 508 16.14 -31.77 4.31
C ARG A 508 17.36 -30.93 4.64
N HIS A 509 17.40 -29.69 4.17
CA HIS A 509 18.48 -28.75 4.44
C HIS A 509 18.52 -28.39 5.94
N LEU A 510 17.37 -28.06 6.53
CA LEU A 510 17.23 -27.77 7.96
C LEU A 510 17.70 -28.95 8.82
N ALA A 511 17.28 -30.18 8.50
CA ALA A 511 17.68 -31.37 9.26
C ALA A 511 19.20 -31.58 9.27
N ARG A 512 19.87 -31.35 8.12
CA ARG A 512 21.34 -31.43 8.03
C ARG A 512 22.01 -30.32 8.84
N ARG A 513 21.49 -29.09 8.80
CA ARG A 513 22.06 -27.96 9.57
C ARG A 513 21.96 -28.20 11.08
N LEU A 514 20.79 -28.66 11.53
CA LEU A 514 20.52 -28.95 12.93
C LEU A 514 21.33 -30.13 13.47
N LEU A 515 21.39 -31.26 12.76
CA LEU A 515 22.11 -32.45 13.25
C LEU A 515 23.62 -32.33 13.18
N HIS A 516 24.16 -31.59 12.20
CA HIS A 516 25.60 -31.46 12.03
C HIS A 516 26.19 -30.20 12.67
N GLY A 517 25.38 -29.40 13.38
CA GLY A 517 25.82 -28.17 14.04
C GLY A 517 26.41 -27.15 13.08
N LYS A 518 25.76 -26.96 11.91
CA LYS A 518 26.21 -26.04 10.85
C LYS A 518 25.38 -24.75 10.77
N SER A 519 24.37 -24.58 11.61
CA SER A 519 23.62 -23.32 11.71
C SER A 519 24.48 -22.29 12.42
N GLU A 520 24.58 -21.06 11.87
CA GLU A 520 25.30 -19.97 12.52
C GLU A 520 24.55 -19.46 13.77
N SER A 521 23.21 -19.36 13.70
CA SER A 521 22.36 -18.95 14.82
C SER A 521 21.03 -19.69 14.84
N HIS A 522 20.68 -20.27 15.99
CA HIS A 522 19.38 -20.91 16.20
C HIS A 522 18.23 -19.90 16.26
N ASP A 523 18.48 -18.64 16.62
CA ASP A 523 17.44 -17.63 16.73
C ASP A 523 17.02 -17.11 15.35
N VAL A 524 17.98 -16.95 14.44
CA VAL A 524 17.69 -16.61 13.03
C VAL A 524 16.90 -17.75 12.35
N GLU A 525 17.22 -19.01 12.65
CA GLU A 525 16.47 -20.17 12.14
C GLU A 525 15.02 -20.20 12.67
N LYS A 526 14.79 -19.82 13.92
CA LYS A 526 13.42 -19.67 14.47
C LYS A 526 12.71 -18.49 13.82
N GLN A 527 13.40 -17.38 13.56
CA GLN A 527 12.84 -16.18 12.96
C GLN A 527 12.34 -16.44 11.53
N ILE A 528 13.13 -17.14 10.69
CA ILE A 528 12.68 -17.47 9.33
C ILE A 528 11.47 -18.42 9.33
N ILE A 529 11.43 -19.41 10.24
CA ILE A 529 10.27 -20.30 10.38
C ILE A 529 9.04 -19.52 10.85
N PHE A 530 9.21 -18.56 11.76
CA PHE A 530 8.12 -17.70 12.20
C PHE A 530 7.56 -16.84 11.06
N ARG A 531 8.42 -16.27 10.20
CA ARG A 531 7.96 -15.54 9.01
C ARG A 531 7.25 -16.46 8.01
N MET A 532 7.77 -17.66 7.76
CA MET A 532 7.08 -18.65 6.93
C MET A 532 5.70 -19.03 7.50
N LYS A 533 5.56 -19.08 8.83
CA LYS A 533 4.27 -19.35 9.50
C LYS A 533 3.26 -18.24 9.28
N GLN A 534 3.69 -16.98 9.32
CA GLN A 534 2.81 -15.82 9.07
C GLN A 534 2.28 -15.84 7.63
N GLU A 535 3.13 -16.15 6.66
CA GLU A 535 2.78 -16.11 5.24
C GLU A 535 2.03 -17.35 4.74
N MET A 536 2.41 -18.55 5.23
CA MET A 536 1.94 -19.83 4.69
C MET A 536 1.06 -20.62 5.68
N GLY A 537 0.91 -20.11 6.90
CA GLY A 537 0.11 -20.70 7.97
C GLY A 537 0.82 -21.81 8.76
N GLN A 538 0.24 -22.14 9.92
CA GLN A 538 0.83 -23.10 10.87
C GLN A 538 1.01 -24.51 10.31
N GLN A 539 0.08 -24.98 9.46
CA GLN A 539 0.13 -26.34 8.92
C GLN A 539 1.38 -26.59 8.06
N PHE A 540 1.94 -25.54 7.46
CA PHE A 540 3.17 -25.60 6.67
C PHE A 540 4.40 -25.77 7.56
N THR A 541 4.46 -25.06 8.69
CA THR A 541 5.63 -25.02 9.57
C THR A 541 5.65 -26.10 10.65
N THR A 542 4.54 -26.83 10.87
CA THR A 542 4.42 -27.86 11.92
C THR A 542 5.60 -28.85 11.97
N LYS A 543 6.09 -29.30 10.81
CA LYS A 543 7.23 -30.23 10.75
C LYS A 543 8.53 -29.58 11.25
N PHE A 544 8.80 -28.33 10.82
CA PHE A 544 10.00 -27.60 11.21
C PHE A 544 9.98 -27.24 12.71
N GLU A 545 8.85 -26.76 13.21
CA GLU A 545 8.63 -26.50 14.65
C GLU A 545 8.81 -27.79 15.47
N GLY A 546 8.31 -28.92 14.95
CA GLY A 546 8.48 -30.24 15.53
C GLY A 546 9.95 -30.67 15.63
N MET A 547 10.76 -30.41 14.61
CA MET A 547 12.21 -30.70 14.62
C MET A 547 12.95 -29.92 15.71
N PHE A 548 12.61 -28.63 15.91
CA PHE A 548 13.21 -27.84 17.00
C PHE A 548 12.79 -28.34 18.38
N ARG A 549 11.50 -28.66 18.56
CA ARG A 549 11.01 -29.20 19.83
C ARG A 549 11.69 -30.52 20.18
N ASP A 550 11.88 -31.40 19.20
CA ASP A 550 12.60 -32.67 19.40
C ASP A 550 14.02 -32.42 19.93
N LEU A 551 14.76 -31.43 19.42
CA LEU A 551 16.12 -31.11 19.88
C LEU A 551 16.14 -30.54 21.30
N VAL A 552 15.23 -29.62 21.62
CA VAL A 552 15.14 -29.05 22.97
C VAL A 552 14.81 -30.15 23.98
N THR A 553 13.76 -30.94 23.72
CA THR A 553 13.37 -32.07 24.58
C THR A 553 14.47 -33.13 24.67
N SER A 554 15.27 -33.34 23.62
CA SER A 554 16.39 -34.28 23.63
C SER A 554 17.54 -33.81 24.53
N SER A 555 17.81 -32.50 24.54
CA SER A 555 18.85 -31.93 25.40
C SER A 555 18.49 -32.06 26.89
N GLU A 556 17.23 -31.77 27.23
CA GLU A 556 16.67 -31.98 28.57
C GLU A 556 16.73 -33.47 28.96
N LEU A 557 16.28 -34.36 28.08
CA LEU A 557 16.29 -35.81 28.32
C LEU A 557 17.70 -36.35 28.55
N THR A 558 18.68 -35.86 27.79
CA THR A 558 20.10 -36.23 27.96
C THR A 558 20.61 -35.76 29.32
N ALA A 559 20.25 -34.55 29.76
CA ALA A 559 20.62 -34.03 31.07
C ALA A 559 20.02 -34.87 32.21
N THR A 560 18.73 -35.22 32.13
CA THR A 560 18.07 -36.08 33.11
C THR A 560 18.65 -37.51 33.13
N TYR A 561 18.99 -38.07 31.96
CA TYR A 561 19.65 -39.38 31.90
C TYR A 561 21.03 -39.34 32.56
N ARG A 562 21.82 -38.29 32.31
CA ARG A 562 23.13 -38.09 32.94
C ARG A 562 23.02 -38.01 34.46
N GLU A 563 22.03 -37.29 34.98
CA GLU A 563 21.75 -37.21 36.42
C GLU A 563 21.33 -38.57 37.00
N HIS A 564 20.46 -39.31 36.30
CA HIS A 564 20.08 -40.67 36.70
C HIS A 564 21.28 -41.61 36.78
N MET A 565 22.20 -41.54 35.80
CA MET A 565 23.41 -42.36 35.79
C MET A 565 24.40 -42.00 36.89
N ASN A 566 24.51 -40.72 37.25
CA ASN A 566 25.30 -40.29 38.40
C ASN A 566 24.72 -40.84 39.73
N ASN A 567 23.39 -40.91 39.85
CA ASN A 567 22.72 -41.38 41.07
C ASN A 567 22.74 -42.91 41.23
N VAL A 568 22.64 -43.66 40.14
CA VAL A 568 22.62 -45.14 40.16
C VAL A 568 24.02 -45.73 40.42
N GLY A 569 25.09 -44.92 40.37
CA GLY A 569 26.47 -45.36 40.68
C GLY A 569 27.04 -46.40 39.71
N GLY A 570 26.30 -46.77 38.67
CA GLY A 570 26.65 -47.80 37.68
C GLY A 570 27.21 -47.26 36.36
N GLY A 571 27.53 -45.97 36.29
CA GLY A 571 28.10 -45.37 35.08
C GLY A 571 29.54 -45.83 34.84
N ASP A 572 29.77 -46.55 33.75
CA ASP A 572 31.09 -46.70 33.16
C ASP A 572 31.59 -45.29 32.80
N LYS A 573 32.47 -44.70 33.64
CA LYS A 573 32.93 -43.31 33.52
C LYS A 573 33.71 -43.02 32.22
N THR A 574 33.84 -44.02 31.35
CA THR A 574 34.65 -43.99 30.14
C THR A 574 33.90 -43.44 28.91
N ILE A 575 32.57 -43.50 28.87
CA ILE A 575 31.75 -43.08 27.70
C ILE A 575 30.70 -42.04 28.11
N ASP A 576 30.80 -40.81 27.56
CA ASP A 576 29.74 -39.78 27.66
C ASP A 576 28.78 -39.89 26.47
N LEU A 577 27.49 -40.08 26.76
CA LEU A 577 26.44 -40.25 25.76
C LEU A 577 25.59 -38.99 25.65
N ASN A 578 25.52 -38.42 24.45
CA ASN A 578 24.55 -37.38 24.10
C ASN A 578 23.55 -37.95 23.07
N VAL A 579 22.24 -37.91 23.37
CA VAL A 579 21.21 -38.53 22.54
C VAL A 579 20.22 -37.51 22.02
N ASN A 580 19.99 -37.53 20.70
CA ASN A 580 18.91 -36.81 20.05
C ASN A 580 17.77 -37.78 19.68
N VAL A 581 16.63 -37.67 20.37
CA VAL A 581 15.44 -38.49 20.13
C VAL A 581 14.52 -37.76 19.15
N LEU A 582 14.41 -38.30 17.94
CA LEU A 582 13.73 -37.65 16.81
C LEU A 582 12.37 -38.30 16.52
N THR A 583 11.33 -37.49 16.35
CA THR A 583 9.97 -37.96 16.02
C THR A 583 9.87 -38.28 14.52
N THR A 584 9.55 -39.53 14.18
CA THR A 584 9.53 -40.04 12.78
C THR A 584 8.78 -39.15 11.77
N ASN A 585 7.67 -38.52 12.16
CA ASN A 585 6.84 -37.76 11.23
C ASN A 585 7.35 -36.33 10.94
N TYR A 586 8.29 -35.82 11.74
CA TYR A 586 8.84 -34.47 11.59
C TYR A 586 10.14 -34.43 10.80
N TRP A 587 10.88 -35.54 10.75
CA TRP A 587 12.19 -35.60 10.13
C TRP A 587 12.16 -36.28 8.75
N PRO A 588 13.04 -35.91 7.81
CA PRO A 588 13.11 -36.54 6.49
C PRO A 588 13.37 -38.05 6.57
N GLN A 589 12.67 -38.84 5.75
CA GLN A 589 12.77 -40.31 5.77
C GLN A 589 14.18 -40.80 5.43
N GLU A 590 14.90 -40.07 4.56
CA GLU A 590 16.28 -40.38 4.17
C GLU A 590 17.23 -40.31 5.38
N ILE A 591 17.00 -39.35 6.28
CA ILE A 591 17.81 -39.15 7.49
C ILE A 591 17.44 -40.18 8.56
N MET A 592 16.16 -40.60 8.60
CA MET A 592 15.68 -41.60 9.54
C MET A 592 16.03 -43.05 9.17
N GLY A 593 16.93 -43.25 8.19
CA GLY A 593 17.39 -44.59 7.77
C GLY A 593 16.34 -45.44 7.07
N ARG A 594 15.27 -44.81 6.56
CA ARG A 594 14.19 -45.47 5.80
C ARG A 594 14.39 -45.20 4.32
N SER A 595 15.40 -45.84 3.72
CA SER A 595 15.48 -45.85 2.26
C SER A 595 14.37 -46.72 1.69
N ALA A 596 13.72 -46.23 0.64
CA ALA A 596 12.52 -46.79 0.07
C ALA A 596 12.77 -48.14 -0.61
N ALA A 597 12.53 -49.23 0.12
CA ALA A 597 12.02 -50.47 -0.45
C ALA A 597 10.92 -50.97 0.49
N ILE A 598 9.67 -50.75 0.11
CA ILE A 598 8.51 -51.42 0.70
C ILE A 598 8.67 -52.90 0.32
N GLY A 599 9.22 -53.72 1.22
CA GLY A 599 9.33 -55.16 0.96
C GLY A 599 10.30 -55.91 1.86
N GLU A 600 11.48 -55.38 2.15
CA GLU A 600 12.47 -56.05 3.00
C GLU A 600 13.15 -55.04 3.90
N GLY A 601 13.32 -55.41 5.17
CA GLY A 601 13.85 -54.57 6.23
C GLY A 601 15.33 -54.25 6.05
N SER A 602 15.70 -53.43 5.05
CA SER A 602 16.99 -52.76 4.99
C SER A 602 17.02 -51.64 6.04
N ARG A 603 16.94 -52.04 7.31
CA ARG A 603 17.40 -51.23 8.42
C ARG A 603 18.91 -51.14 8.24
N VAL A 604 19.46 -49.95 8.33
CA VAL A 604 20.91 -49.76 8.41
C VAL A 604 21.40 -50.52 9.65
N SER A 605 21.83 -51.77 9.49
CA SER A 605 22.38 -52.60 10.55
C SER A 605 23.82 -52.19 10.77
N CYS A 606 24.17 -51.83 11.99
CA CYS A 606 25.57 -51.67 12.38
C CYS A 606 25.78 -52.53 13.62
N ASN A 607 26.82 -53.37 13.58
CA ASN A 607 27.25 -54.17 14.71
C ASN A 607 28.04 -53.26 15.66
N TYR A 608 27.34 -52.63 16.61
CA TYR A 608 28.00 -51.80 17.62
C TYR A 608 28.85 -52.65 18.57
N PRO A 609 30.02 -52.13 19.01
CA PRO A 609 30.83 -52.71 20.07
C PRO A 609 30.02 -53.05 21.34
N PRO A 610 30.41 -54.08 22.12
CA PRO A 610 29.69 -54.51 23.31
C PRO A 610 29.45 -53.39 24.32
N ASP A 611 30.44 -52.53 24.56
CA ASP A 611 30.34 -51.42 25.51
C ASP A 611 29.26 -50.41 25.11
N LEU A 612 29.15 -50.10 23.81
CA LEU A 612 28.12 -49.22 23.29
C LEU A 612 26.73 -49.86 23.32
N LYS A 613 26.63 -51.17 23.11
CA LYS A 613 25.35 -51.90 23.26
C LYS A 613 24.83 -51.83 24.70
N ARG A 614 25.73 -51.90 25.71
CA ARG A 614 25.34 -51.74 27.12
C ARG A 614 24.78 -50.34 27.38
N VAL A 615 25.45 -49.30 26.88
CA VAL A 615 25.01 -47.91 27.02
C VAL A 615 23.67 -47.66 26.29
N GLN A 616 23.52 -48.20 25.07
CA GLN A 616 22.25 -48.13 24.33
C GLN A 616 21.10 -48.81 25.08
N ALA A 617 21.32 -50.01 25.62
CA ALA A 617 20.30 -50.75 26.38
C ALA A 617 19.93 -50.03 27.68
N SER A 618 20.92 -49.46 28.39
CA SER A 618 20.68 -48.64 29.59
C SER A 618 19.80 -47.43 29.29
N PHE A 619 20.11 -46.69 28.23
CA PHE A 619 19.30 -45.55 27.80
C PHE A 619 17.89 -45.98 27.37
N GLU A 620 17.75 -47.08 26.63
CA GLU A 620 16.45 -47.60 26.22
C GLU A 620 15.57 -47.96 27.41
N GLN A 621 16.14 -48.61 28.43
CA GLN A 621 15.42 -48.94 29.67
C GLN A 621 14.94 -47.66 30.39
N PHE A 622 15.82 -46.66 30.55
CA PHE A 622 15.47 -45.36 31.13
C PHE A 622 14.40 -44.61 30.32
N TYR A 623 14.48 -44.65 28.99
CA TYR A 623 13.49 -43.99 28.15
C TYR A 623 12.11 -44.64 28.26
N LEU A 624 12.09 -45.98 28.24
CA LEU A 624 10.85 -46.76 28.29
C LEU A 624 10.20 -46.73 29.67
N SER A 625 10.97 -46.63 30.76
CA SER A 625 10.39 -46.46 32.11
C SER A 625 9.53 -45.20 32.23
N ASN A 626 9.93 -44.13 31.54
CA ASN A 626 9.23 -42.85 31.59
C ASN A 626 8.21 -42.69 30.45
N ARG A 627 8.30 -43.49 29.37
CA ARG A 627 7.46 -43.37 28.17
C ARG A 627 7.05 -44.74 27.62
N ASN A 628 6.03 -45.33 28.23
CA ASN A 628 5.44 -46.60 27.80
C ASN A 628 4.85 -46.55 26.39
N GLY A 629 4.94 -47.66 25.66
CA GLY A 629 4.33 -47.84 24.34
C GLY A 629 5.10 -47.25 23.15
N ARG A 630 6.34 -46.77 23.37
CA ARG A 630 7.22 -46.27 22.30
C ARG A 630 8.26 -47.31 21.91
N LYS A 631 8.76 -47.23 20.66
CA LYS A 631 9.88 -48.05 20.17
C LYS A 631 10.99 -47.14 19.65
N LEU A 632 12.19 -47.30 20.19
CA LEU A 632 13.37 -46.58 19.72
C LEU A 632 14.05 -47.33 18.57
N THR A 633 14.73 -46.58 17.71
CA THR A 633 15.54 -47.14 16.61
C THR A 633 16.77 -46.27 16.48
N TRP A 634 17.95 -46.86 16.69
CA TRP A 634 19.22 -46.16 16.61
C TRP A 634 19.63 -45.93 15.16
N ILE A 635 20.03 -44.70 14.85
CA ILE A 635 20.48 -44.29 13.51
C ILE A 635 21.97 -43.94 13.61
N GLY A 636 22.83 -44.82 13.10
CA GLY A 636 24.28 -44.65 13.16
C GLY A 636 24.87 -43.73 12.08
N SER A 637 24.11 -43.42 11.02
CA SER A 637 24.60 -42.67 9.86
C SER A 637 24.73 -41.17 10.11
N THR A 638 24.00 -40.61 11.08
CA THR A 638 23.92 -39.17 11.36
C THR A 638 24.62 -38.76 12.66
N GLY A 639 25.13 -39.72 13.42
CA GLY A 639 25.85 -39.47 14.67
C GLY A 639 27.33 -39.18 14.48
N SER A 640 27.94 -38.64 15.53
CA SER A 640 29.38 -38.43 15.65
C SER A 640 29.87 -38.89 17.03
N ALA A 641 31.14 -39.24 17.11
CA ALA A 641 31.82 -39.62 18.34
C ALA A 641 33.20 -38.97 18.41
N ASP A 642 33.60 -38.56 19.62
CA ASP A 642 34.95 -38.09 19.91
C ASP A 642 35.79 -39.26 20.42
N VAL A 643 36.81 -39.64 19.64
CA VAL A 643 37.69 -40.77 19.95
C VAL A 643 39.06 -40.24 20.31
N ARG A 644 39.59 -40.67 21.45
CA ARG A 644 40.98 -40.39 21.84
C ARG A 644 41.89 -41.46 21.22
N CYS A 645 42.75 -41.05 20.30
CA CYS A 645 43.69 -41.93 19.62
C CYS A 645 45.12 -41.70 20.15
N THR A 646 45.79 -42.78 20.53
CA THR A 646 47.20 -42.77 20.95
C THR A 646 48.06 -43.38 19.85
N PHE A 647 49.10 -42.67 19.44
CA PHE A 647 50.05 -43.10 18.41
C PHE A 647 51.44 -43.30 19.04
N PRO A 648 52.18 -44.36 18.65
CA PRO A 648 53.50 -44.66 19.19
C PRO A 648 54.54 -43.59 18.83
N ALA A 649 55.71 -43.59 19.45
CA ALA A 649 56.80 -42.70 19.06
C ALA A 649 57.32 -43.03 17.65
N ILE A 650 57.72 -42.03 16.85
CA ILE A 650 58.30 -42.28 15.52
C ILE A 650 59.80 -42.61 15.69
N PRO A 651 60.28 -43.80 15.26
CA PRO A 651 61.69 -44.15 15.34
C PRO A 651 62.57 -43.13 14.57
N GLY A 652 63.64 -42.63 15.21
CA GLY A 652 64.63 -41.75 14.56
C GLY A 652 64.28 -40.26 14.44
N LYS A 653 63.20 -39.78 15.08
CA LYS A 653 62.83 -38.35 15.12
C LYS A 653 63.10 -37.77 16.52
N SER A 654 63.57 -36.52 16.60
CA SER A 654 63.80 -35.79 17.86
C SER A 654 62.64 -34.83 18.21
N GLY A 655 62.50 -34.46 19.49
CA GLY A 655 61.48 -33.52 19.97
C GLY A 655 60.11 -34.16 20.28
N PRO A 656 58.98 -33.45 20.10
CA PRO A 656 57.63 -33.97 20.39
C PRO A 656 57.23 -35.24 19.62
N LEU A 657 57.94 -35.55 18.53
CA LEU A 657 57.74 -36.75 17.70
C LEU A 657 58.45 -38.00 18.25
N ALA A 658 59.34 -37.84 19.24
CA ALA A 658 60.04 -38.92 19.94
C ALA A 658 59.23 -39.49 21.12
N ARG A 659 58.05 -38.94 21.41
CA ARG A 659 57.14 -39.36 22.49
C ARG A 659 55.84 -39.90 21.92
N GLU A 660 55.04 -40.57 22.76
CA GLU A 660 53.65 -40.91 22.43
C GLU A 660 52.86 -39.66 22.07
N ARG A 661 52.08 -39.75 20.99
CA ARG A 661 51.26 -38.64 20.50
C ARG A 661 49.80 -38.97 20.76
N ARG A 662 49.07 -38.03 21.35
CA ARG A 662 47.65 -38.20 21.69
C ARG A 662 46.83 -37.16 20.91
N TYR A 663 45.84 -37.63 20.17
CA TYR A 663 44.92 -36.79 19.40
C TYR A 663 43.47 -37.10 19.79
N GLU A 664 42.62 -36.07 19.81
CA GLU A 664 41.18 -36.22 19.96
C GLU A 664 40.55 -36.02 18.58
N ILE A 665 39.90 -37.07 18.06
CA ILE A 665 39.36 -37.09 16.70
C ILE A 665 37.84 -37.23 16.76
N ASN A 666 37.14 -36.19 16.31
CA ASN A 666 35.71 -36.24 16.05
C ASN A 666 35.47 -36.97 14.73
N VAL A 667 34.86 -38.16 14.80
CA VAL A 667 34.55 -39.02 13.66
C VAL A 667 33.05 -39.29 13.57
N PRO A 668 32.50 -39.61 12.39
CA PRO A 668 31.15 -40.17 12.30
C PRO A 668 31.03 -41.44 13.15
N THR A 669 29.85 -41.79 13.64
CA THR A 669 29.64 -43.00 14.48
C THR A 669 30.17 -44.27 13.80
N PHE A 670 29.93 -44.43 12.50
CA PHE A 670 30.51 -45.53 11.72
C PHE A 670 32.04 -45.50 11.68
N GLY A 671 32.65 -44.30 11.66
CA GLY A 671 34.09 -44.14 11.74
C GLY A 671 34.65 -44.63 13.06
N MET A 672 33.98 -44.35 14.18
CA MET A 672 34.36 -44.90 15.49
C MET A 672 34.27 -46.42 15.51
N VAL A 673 33.18 -47.00 15.00
CA VAL A 673 33.01 -48.48 14.95
C VAL A 673 34.14 -49.12 14.13
N VAL A 674 34.52 -48.54 12.99
CA VAL A 674 35.63 -49.04 12.17
C VAL A 674 36.97 -48.89 12.90
N LEU A 675 37.24 -47.76 13.54
CA LEU A 675 38.51 -47.53 14.25
C LEU A 675 38.72 -48.49 15.43
N LEU A 676 37.65 -48.84 16.15
CA LEU A 676 37.72 -49.76 17.29
C LEU A 676 38.13 -51.18 16.89
N LEU A 677 37.87 -51.61 15.64
CA LEU A 677 38.31 -52.92 15.15
C LEU A 677 39.85 -53.05 15.10
N PHE A 678 40.56 -51.93 14.97
CA PHE A 678 42.02 -51.93 14.88
C PHE A 678 42.70 -52.01 16.25
N ASN A 679 41.95 -51.90 17.36
CA ASN A 679 42.52 -52.08 18.70
C ASN A 679 42.81 -53.56 19.03
N GLU A 680 42.14 -54.50 18.34
CA GLU A 680 42.31 -55.95 18.53
C GLU A 680 43.37 -56.56 17.59
N LEU A 681 44.01 -55.74 16.76
CA LEU A 681 45.00 -56.16 15.75
C LEU A 681 46.42 -55.78 16.17
N GLU A 682 47.39 -56.58 15.77
CA GLU A 682 48.81 -56.23 15.90
C GLU A 682 49.21 -55.15 14.88
N ASP A 683 50.25 -54.35 15.19
CA ASP A 683 50.67 -53.14 14.45
C ASP A 683 50.88 -53.32 12.92
N ASN A 684 51.10 -54.55 12.45
CA ASN A 684 51.36 -54.89 11.04
C ASN A 684 50.20 -55.59 10.33
N GLN A 685 49.06 -55.81 10.98
CA GLN A 685 47.92 -56.46 10.36
C GLN A 685 47.04 -55.46 9.60
N SER A 686 46.51 -55.89 8.47
CA SER A 686 45.59 -55.12 7.64
C SER A 686 44.26 -55.85 7.50
N LEU A 687 43.15 -55.11 7.49
CA LEU A 687 41.83 -55.64 7.17
C LEU A 687 41.45 -55.28 5.73
N SER A 688 40.83 -56.22 5.01
CA SER A 688 40.20 -55.92 3.72
C SER A 688 38.89 -55.14 3.91
N PHE A 689 38.43 -54.46 2.86
CA PHE A 689 37.11 -53.80 2.87
C PHE A 689 35.98 -54.78 3.21
N GLU A 690 36.01 -55.99 2.64
CA GLU A 690 35.01 -57.04 2.88
C GLU A 690 35.03 -57.53 4.34
N GLU A 691 36.22 -57.72 4.92
CA GLU A 691 36.35 -58.10 6.34
C GLU A 691 35.81 -57.02 7.29
N ILE A 692 36.05 -55.74 6.97
CA ILE A 692 35.49 -54.62 7.73
C ILE A 692 33.97 -54.61 7.57
N GLN A 693 33.46 -54.85 6.37
CA GLN A 693 32.03 -54.90 6.10
C GLN A 693 31.34 -56.03 6.87
N ASP A 694 31.90 -57.23 6.88
CA ASP A 694 31.36 -58.39 7.58
C ASP A 694 31.34 -58.19 9.10
N LYS A 695 32.44 -57.64 9.67
CA LYS A 695 32.52 -57.36 11.10
C LYS A 695 31.56 -56.24 11.53
N THR A 696 31.47 -55.16 10.75
CA THR A 696 30.67 -53.98 11.13
C THR A 696 29.22 -54.02 10.68
N GLY A 697 28.87 -54.81 9.66
CA GLY A 697 27.55 -54.85 9.03
C GLY A 697 27.15 -53.59 8.25
N ILE A 698 28.06 -52.62 8.08
CA ILE A 698 27.76 -51.32 7.44
C ILE A 698 27.51 -51.50 5.94
N SER A 699 26.58 -50.72 5.37
CA SER A 699 26.30 -50.73 3.93
C SER A 699 27.54 -50.35 3.11
N THR A 700 27.70 -50.93 1.92
CA THR A 700 28.87 -50.66 1.05
C THR A 700 29.03 -49.16 0.78
N GLN A 701 27.92 -48.44 0.54
CA GLN A 701 27.95 -47.01 0.27
C GLN A 701 28.42 -46.19 1.49
N ASP A 702 27.96 -46.52 2.70
CA ASP A 702 28.33 -45.77 3.90
C ASP A 702 29.72 -46.14 4.41
N LEU A 703 30.15 -47.40 4.20
CA LEU A 703 31.50 -47.85 4.51
C LEU A 703 32.53 -47.15 3.62
N MET A 704 32.28 -47.05 2.31
CA MET A 704 33.15 -46.28 1.39
C MET A 704 33.29 -44.81 1.81
N LYS A 705 32.19 -44.15 2.20
CA LYS A 705 32.22 -42.76 2.72
C LYS A 705 33.04 -42.66 4.00
N THR A 706 32.81 -43.59 4.93
CA THR A 706 33.47 -43.62 6.23
C THR A 706 34.98 -43.82 6.09
N LEU A 707 35.41 -44.80 5.29
CA LEU A 707 36.82 -45.08 5.02
C LEU A 707 37.50 -43.94 4.27
N THR A 708 36.79 -43.25 3.37
CA THR A 708 37.33 -42.04 2.73
C THR A 708 37.65 -40.94 3.75
N ALA A 709 36.81 -40.77 4.78
CA ALA A 709 37.02 -39.78 5.83
C ALA A 709 38.22 -40.08 6.74
N ILE A 710 38.50 -41.36 7.04
CA ILE A 710 39.52 -41.77 8.02
C ILE A 710 40.82 -42.34 7.40
N ALA A 711 40.82 -42.72 6.12
CA ALA A 711 41.98 -43.30 5.43
C ALA A 711 42.53 -42.44 4.28
N VAL A 712 41.69 -41.64 3.63
CA VAL A 712 42.11 -40.83 2.47
C VAL A 712 42.39 -39.38 2.86
N ALA A 713 41.48 -38.78 3.64
CA ALA A 713 41.55 -37.36 4.01
C ALA A 713 42.83 -37.02 4.79
N PRO A 714 43.69 -36.10 4.31
CA PRO A 714 44.98 -35.82 4.94
C PRO A 714 44.89 -35.35 6.40
N LYS A 715 43.81 -34.65 6.75
CA LYS A 715 43.59 -34.11 8.10
C LYS A 715 43.24 -35.17 9.14
N SER A 716 42.73 -36.33 8.72
CA SER A 716 42.19 -37.38 9.59
C SER A 716 42.63 -38.77 9.10
N ARG A 717 43.82 -38.87 8.50
CA ARG A 717 44.40 -40.11 7.96
C ARG A 717 44.94 -41.01 9.07
N VAL A 718 44.03 -41.58 9.85
CA VAL A 718 44.32 -42.54 10.92
C VAL A 718 44.63 -43.92 10.36
N LEU A 719 44.06 -44.26 9.19
CA LEU A 719 44.33 -45.52 8.49
C LEU A 719 45.14 -45.26 7.21
N LEU A 720 45.98 -46.23 6.83
CA LEU A 720 46.64 -46.32 5.53
C LEU A 720 45.81 -47.22 4.61
N LYS A 721 45.76 -46.87 3.33
CA LYS A 721 45.07 -47.65 2.29
C LYS A 721 46.08 -48.25 1.32
N ASP A 722 45.94 -49.53 1.04
CA ASP A 722 46.72 -50.25 0.03
C ASP A 722 45.79 -50.80 -1.07
N PRO A 723 45.97 -50.41 -2.35
CA PRO A 723 46.91 -49.42 -2.88
C PRO A 723 46.51 -47.97 -2.55
N ALA A 724 47.48 -47.06 -2.47
CA ALA A 724 47.23 -45.65 -2.15
C ALA A 724 46.53 -44.91 -3.30
N SER A 725 45.21 -44.72 -3.22
CA SER A 725 44.41 -43.94 -4.18
C SER A 725 43.44 -42.97 -3.50
N ARG A 726 42.92 -42.00 -4.26
CA ARG A 726 41.93 -41.01 -3.77
C ARG A 726 40.52 -41.59 -3.62
N SER A 727 40.21 -42.71 -4.27
CA SER A 727 38.95 -43.43 -4.14
C SER A 727 39.12 -44.72 -3.35
N VAL A 728 38.07 -45.10 -2.61
CA VAL A 728 37.97 -46.38 -1.90
C VAL A 728 37.18 -47.37 -2.76
N LYS A 729 37.72 -48.58 -2.92
CA LYS A 729 37.13 -49.70 -3.64
C LYS A 729 36.96 -50.91 -2.72
N ALA A 730 36.11 -51.85 -3.10
CA ALA A 730 35.88 -53.08 -2.34
C ALA A 730 37.11 -54.01 -2.28
N SER A 731 38.09 -53.84 -3.18
CA SER A 731 39.34 -54.61 -3.18
C SER A 731 40.44 -54.05 -2.27
N ASP A 732 40.21 -52.92 -1.61
CA ASP A 732 41.24 -52.20 -0.87
C ASP A 732 41.49 -52.81 0.52
N LYS A 733 42.74 -52.69 1.01
CA LYS A 733 43.14 -53.07 2.37
C LYS A 733 43.49 -51.85 3.21
N PHE A 734 43.24 -51.95 4.51
CA PHE A 734 43.43 -50.87 5.48
C PHE A 734 44.29 -51.30 6.66
N SER A 735 45.26 -50.49 7.06
CA SER A 735 46.14 -50.71 8.22
C SER A 735 46.27 -49.45 9.08
N PHE A 736 46.72 -49.59 10.34
CA PHE A 736 46.86 -48.46 11.25
C PHE A 736 48.04 -47.55 10.86
N ASN A 737 47.82 -46.23 10.80
CA ASN A 737 48.85 -45.26 10.46
C ASN A 737 49.64 -44.79 11.69
N ALA A 738 50.63 -45.58 12.12
CA ALA A 738 51.52 -45.19 13.22
C ALA A 738 52.28 -43.87 12.99
N SER A 739 52.47 -43.46 11.72
CA SER A 739 53.22 -42.25 11.36
C SER A 739 52.39 -40.95 11.30
N PHE A 740 51.10 -40.99 11.62
CA PHE A 740 50.20 -39.85 11.49
C PHE A 740 50.61 -38.64 12.35
N VAL A 741 50.65 -37.45 11.76
CA VAL A 741 50.95 -36.18 12.46
C VAL A 741 49.94 -35.12 12.05
N SER A 742 49.37 -34.44 13.05
CA SER A 742 48.49 -33.28 12.88
C SER A 742 49.08 -32.04 13.53
N LYS A 743 48.77 -30.86 12.97
CA LYS A 743 49.09 -29.55 13.56
C LYS A 743 48.21 -29.22 14.78
N THR A 744 47.02 -29.81 14.88
CA THR A 744 46.07 -29.58 15.97
C THR A 744 45.83 -30.86 16.76
N VAL A 745 45.68 -30.72 18.08
CA VAL A 745 45.37 -31.84 18.99
C VAL A 745 43.94 -32.36 18.77
N ARG A 746 42.99 -31.44 18.56
CA ARG A 746 41.61 -31.74 18.18
C ARG A 746 41.48 -31.74 16.66
N ILE A 747 40.94 -32.82 16.13
CA ILE A 747 40.81 -33.07 14.70
C ILE A 747 39.35 -33.40 14.42
N LYS A 748 38.77 -32.79 13.39
CA LYS A 748 37.43 -33.15 12.93
C LYS A 748 37.54 -33.85 11.58
N ALA A 749 37.18 -35.13 11.55
CA ALA A 749 37.10 -35.87 10.31
C ALA A 749 35.97 -35.28 9.44
N PRO A 750 36.19 -35.13 8.13
CA PRO A 750 35.16 -34.57 7.26
C PRO A 750 34.00 -35.57 7.13
N ILE A 751 32.77 -35.10 7.28
CA ILE A 751 31.58 -35.89 6.95
C ILE A 751 31.39 -35.82 5.43
N ILE A 752 31.64 -36.95 4.76
CA ILE A 752 31.52 -37.07 3.30
C ILE A 752 30.03 -36.96 2.90
N ASN A 753 29.72 -36.10 1.92
CA ASN A 753 28.36 -35.77 1.45
C ASN A 753 27.44 -35.04 2.44
N ALA A 754 27.98 -34.38 3.47
CA ALA A 754 27.22 -33.54 4.41
C ALA A 754 26.89 -32.14 3.88
N VAL A 755 27.07 -31.89 2.59
CA VAL A 755 26.79 -30.60 1.94
C VAL A 755 25.51 -30.75 1.13
N SER A 756 24.60 -29.79 1.30
CA SER A 756 23.43 -29.65 0.44
C SER A 756 23.94 -29.34 -0.97
N LYS A 757 23.77 -30.30 -1.88
CA LYS A 757 24.07 -30.12 -3.31
C LYS A 757 22.75 -30.05 -4.08
N VAL A 758 22.83 -29.49 -5.28
CA VAL A 758 21.75 -29.63 -6.26
C VAL A 758 21.57 -31.12 -6.58
N GLU A 759 20.32 -31.57 -6.63
CA GLU A 759 19.94 -32.93 -6.96
C GLU A 759 20.24 -33.25 -8.43
N ASP A 760 20.74 -34.45 -8.65
CA ASP A 760 20.89 -34.99 -10.00
C ASP A 760 19.51 -35.28 -10.62
N LEU A 761 19.44 -35.38 -11.95
CA LEU A 761 18.15 -35.58 -12.66
C LEU A 761 17.35 -36.78 -12.14
N GLN A 762 18.03 -37.85 -11.73
CA GLN A 762 17.38 -39.04 -11.16
C GLN A 762 16.91 -38.80 -9.72
N GLU A 763 17.73 -38.17 -8.87
CA GLU A 763 17.37 -37.82 -7.49
C GLU A 763 16.12 -36.92 -7.48
N ARG A 764 16.11 -35.92 -8.37
CA ARG A 764 15.00 -34.98 -8.52
C ARG A 764 13.70 -35.68 -8.92
N LYS A 765 13.74 -36.56 -9.92
CA LYS A 765 12.57 -37.35 -10.34
C LYS A 765 12.01 -38.15 -9.17
N THR A 766 12.88 -38.80 -8.39
CA THR A 766 12.45 -39.54 -7.21
C THR A 766 11.85 -38.62 -6.13
N THR A 767 12.42 -37.43 -5.91
CA THR A 767 11.86 -36.42 -5.00
C THR A 767 10.47 -35.94 -5.48
N GLU A 768 10.31 -35.65 -6.77
CA GLU A 768 9.04 -35.25 -7.39
C GLU A 768 7.99 -36.36 -7.31
N GLU A 769 8.35 -37.62 -7.57
CA GLU A 769 7.45 -38.78 -7.47
C GLU A 769 6.94 -38.99 -6.04
N LYS A 770 7.83 -38.93 -5.04
CA LYS A 770 7.45 -39.00 -3.62
C LYS A 770 6.52 -37.85 -3.23
N ASN A 771 6.80 -36.65 -3.73
CA ASN A 771 5.94 -35.50 -3.48
C ASN A 771 4.56 -35.67 -4.12
N ASN A 772 4.49 -36.18 -5.36
CA ASN A 772 3.24 -36.48 -6.05
C ASN A 772 2.41 -37.56 -5.36
N GLN A 773 3.04 -38.58 -4.77
CA GLN A 773 2.35 -39.55 -3.91
C GLN A 773 1.76 -38.88 -2.67
N THR A 774 2.49 -37.95 -2.05
CA THR A 774 1.99 -37.17 -0.91
C THR A 774 0.82 -36.27 -1.33
N ARG A 775 0.92 -35.61 -2.49
CA ARG A 775 -0.18 -34.81 -3.09
C ARG A 775 -1.43 -35.66 -3.31
N ALA A 776 -1.29 -36.90 -3.78
CA ALA A 776 -2.43 -37.81 -3.98
C ALA A 776 -3.22 -38.04 -2.68
N HIS A 777 -2.53 -38.28 -1.56
CA HIS A 777 -3.19 -38.43 -0.25
C HIS A 777 -3.86 -37.14 0.24
N VAL A 778 -3.26 -35.99 -0.03
CA VAL A 778 -3.83 -34.68 0.33
C VAL A 778 -5.08 -34.39 -0.52
N ILE A 779 -5.06 -34.71 -1.81
CA ILE A 779 -6.22 -34.60 -2.70
C ILE A 779 -7.34 -35.52 -2.24
N ASP A 780 -7.06 -36.79 -1.92
CA ASP A 780 -8.07 -37.71 -1.39
C ASP A 780 -8.77 -37.12 -0.16
N ALA A 781 -7.98 -36.64 0.80
CA ALA A 781 -8.51 -36.07 2.04
C ALA A 781 -9.34 -34.79 1.81
N ALA A 782 -8.97 -33.98 0.80
CA ALA A 782 -9.73 -32.79 0.41
C ALA A 782 -11.06 -33.18 -0.25
N VAL A 783 -11.03 -34.07 -1.25
CA VAL A 783 -12.23 -34.57 -1.95
C VAL A 783 -13.21 -35.19 -0.96
N VAL A 784 -12.75 -36.10 -0.08
CA VAL A 784 -13.59 -36.76 0.93
C VAL A 784 -14.20 -35.73 1.90
N ARG A 785 -13.44 -34.71 2.32
CA ARG A 785 -13.95 -33.67 3.23
C ARG A 785 -15.03 -32.80 2.59
N ILE A 786 -14.82 -32.39 1.33
CA ILE A 786 -15.79 -31.60 0.56
C ILE A 786 -17.07 -32.42 0.35
N MET A 787 -16.93 -33.64 -0.17
CA MET A 787 -18.07 -34.52 -0.45
C MET A 787 -18.81 -34.94 0.81
N LYS A 788 -18.13 -35.17 1.94
CA LYS A 788 -18.79 -35.44 3.23
C LYS A 788 -19.67 -34.27 3.70
N SER A 789 -19.26 -33.03 3.42
CA SER A 789 -19.98 -31.81 3.80
C SER A 789 -21.13 -31.48 2.84
N ARG A 790 -20.89 -31.58 1.52
CA ARG A 790 -21.86 -31.19 0.48
C ARG A 790 -22.84 -32.30 0.12
N LYS A 791 -22.50 -33.56 0.41
CA LYS A 791 -23.22 -34.80 0.08
C LYS A 791 -23.31 -35.10 -1.41
N GLU A 792 -23.71 -34.12 -2.22
CA GLU A 792 -23.81 -34.21 -3.67
C GLU A 792 -23.14 -32.99 -4.30
N LEU A 793 -22.37 -33.20 -5.37
CA LEU A 793 -21.70 -32.11 -6.08
C LEU A 793 -21.44 -32.48 -7.54
N SER A 794 -21.55 -31.51 -8.43
CA SER A 794 -21.16 -31.70 -9.84
C SER A 794 -19.65 -31.78 -10.00
N HIS A 795 -19.17 -32.41 -11.06
CA HIS A 795 -17.76 -32.58 -11.36
C HIS A 795 -17.03 -31.23 -11.45
N ALA A 796 -17.61 -30.26 -12.16
CA ALA A 796 -17.03 -28.93 -12.32
C ALA A 796 -16.90 -28.21 -10.97
N ASN A 797 -17.93 -28.28 -10.12
CA ASN A 797 -17.93 -27.64 -8.81
C ASN A 797 -16.97 -28.35 -7.85
N LEU A 798 -16.90 -29.69 -7.88
CA LEU A 798 -15.97 -30.47 -7.06
C LEU A 798 -14.52 -30.14 -7.41
N VAL A 799 -14.17 -30.15 -8.70
CA VAL A 799 -12.81 -29.80 -9.14
C VAL A 799 -12.48 -28.36 -8.76
N SER A 800 -13.41 -27.41 -8.93
CA SER A 800 -13.21 -26.00 -8.54
C SER A 800 -12.97 -25.83 -7.03
N GLU A 801 -13.77 -26.49 -6.17
CA GLU A 801 -13.64 -26.40 -4.72
C GLU A 801 -12.34 -27.08 -4.23
N VAL A 802 -11.95 -28.21 -4.83
CA VAL A 802 -10.66 -28.88 -4.56
C VAL A 802 -9.49 -27.98 -4.98
N LEU A 803 -9.53 -27.38 -6.17
CA LEU A 803 -8.50 -26.46 -6.64
C LEU A 803 -8.37 -25.25 -5.71
N SER A 804 -9.50 -24.65 -5.31
CA SER A 804 -9.54 -23.52 -4.39
C SER A 804 -8.89 -23.87 -3.05
N GLN A 805 -9.28 -25.00 -2.43
CA GLN A 805 -8.74 -25.43 -1.14
C GLN A 805 -7.24 -25.75 -1.17
N LEU A 806 -6.75 -26.34 -2.27
CA LEU A 806 -5.36 -26.78 -2.39
C LEU A 806 -4.40 -25.73 -2.96
N SER A 807 -4.93 -24.68 -3.62
CA SER A 807 -4.15 -23.60 -4.24
C SER A 807 -3.14 -22.92 -3.30
N SER A 808 -3.43 -22.88 -2.00
CA SER A 808 -2.54 -22.34 -0.98
C SER A 808 -1.26 -23.16 -0.77
N ARG A 809 -1.27 -24.45 -1.13
CA ARG A 809 -0.19 -25.42 -0.87
C ARG A 809 0.58 -25.83 -2.12
N PHE A 810 -0.12 -26.12 -3.21
CA PHE A 810 0.48 -26.48 -4.50
C PHE A 810 -0.55 -26.27 -5.61
N LYS A 811 -0.10 -26.24 -6.86
CA LYS A 811 -1.00 -26.19 -8.02
C LYS A 811 -1.40 -27.62 -8.41
N PRO A 812 -2.64 -28.08 -8.12
CA PRO A 812 -3.02 -29.46 -8.42
C PRO A 812 -3.28 -29.62 -9.91
N GLU A 813 -2.81 -30.71 -10.50
CA GLU A 813 -3.18 -31.06 -11.87
C GLU A 813 -4.62 -31.61 -11.91
N VAL A 814 -5.43 -31.10 -12.83
CA VAL A 814 -6.81 -31.54 -13.02
C VAL A 814 -6.88 -33.03 -13.39
N SER A 815 -5.90 -33.52 -14.15
CA SER A 815 -5.71 -34.94 -14.49
C SER A 815 -5.57 -35.82 -13.24
N LEU A 816 -4.76 -35.37 -12.28
CA LEU A 816 -4.54 -36.08 -11.02
C LEU A 816 -5.81 -36.08 -10.17
N ILE A 817 -6.51 -34.95 -10.05
CA ILE A 817 -7.79 -34.89 -9.31
C ILE A 817 -8.80 -35.88 -9.89
N LYS A 818 -8.96 -35.92 -11.22
CA LYS A 818 -9.84 -36.88 -11.90
C LYS A 818 -9.50 -38.31 -11.54
N LYS A 819 -8.22 -38.69 -11.66
CA LYS A 819 -7.75 -40.03 -11.28
C LYS A 819 -8.05 -40.36 -9.82
N ARG A 820 -7.86 -39.40 -8.91
CA ARG A 820 -8.16 -39.60 -7.48
C ARG A 820 -9.66 -39.76 -7.20
N ILE A 821 -10.53 -39.04 -7.92
CA ILE A 821 -11.98 -39.22 -7.80
C ILE A 821 -12.37 -40.64 -8.24
N GLU A 822 -11.86 -41.14 -9.37
CA GLU A 822 -12.11 -42.52 -9.80
C GLU A 822 -11.61 -43.53 -8.76
N ASP A 823 -10.39 -43.33 -8.22
CA ASP A 823 -9.86 -44.19 -7.16
C ASP A 823 -10.74 -44.17 -5.89
N LEU A 824 -11.39 -43.05 -5.58
CA LEU A 824 -12.31 -42.93 -4.44
C LEU A 824 -13.68 -43.57 -4.71
N ILE A 825 -14.13 -43.62 -5.96
CA ILE A 825 -15.32 -44.36 -6.38
C ILE A 825 -15.08 -45.86 -6.23
N VAL A 826 -13.93 -46.35 -6.72
CA VAL A 826 -13.53 -47.76 -6.58
C VAL A 826 -13.40 -48.17 -5.11
N ARG A 827 -13.03 -47.24 -4.23
CA ARG A 827 -12.94 -47.45 -2.77
C ARG A 827 -14.26 -47.20 -2.03
N GLU A 828 -15.37 -47.04 -2.74
CA GLU A 828 -16.73 -46.84 -2.19
C GLU A 828 -16.89 -45.59 -1.29
N TYR A 829 -16.04 -44.58 -1.46
CA TYR A 829 -16.24 -43.28 -0.78
C TYR A 829 -17.24 -42.40 -1.53
N LEU A 830 -17.37 -42.59 -2.85
CA LEU A 830 -18.20 -41.81 -3.76
C LEU A 830 -18.94 -42.75 -4.72
N GLU A 831 -20.12 -42.35 -5.19
CA GLU A 831 -20.84 -43.00 -6.30
C GLU A 831 -21.27 -41.98 -7.34
N ARG A 832 -21.62 -42.47 -8.52
CA ARG A 832 -22.33 -41.71 -9.56
C ARG A 832 -23.81 -42.14 -9.48
N PRO A 833 -24.76 -41.20 -9.32
CA PRO A 833 -26.18 -41.55 -9.33
C PRO A 833 -26.58 -42.11 -10.71
N ASP A 834 -27.32 -43.22 -10.74
CA ASP A 834 -27.83 -43.87 -11.95
C ASP A 834 -29.09 -43.16 -12.52
N GLU A 835 -29.07 -41.83 -12.63
CA GLU A 835 -30.14 -41.08 -13.30
C GLU A 835 -29.77 -40.77 -14.76
N GLU A 836 -30.66 -41.15 -15.69
CA GLU A 836 -30.55 -40.82 -17.13
C GLU A 836 -30.51 -39.29 -17.33
N GLY A 837 -29.31 -38.72 -17.31
CA GLY A 837 -29.07 -37.28 -17.50
C GLY A 837 -27.97 -36.67 -16.64
N ALA A 838 -27.45 -37.37 -15.61
CA ALA A 838 -26.49 -36.79 -14.66
C ALA A 838 -25.10 -37.48 -14.59
N PRO A 839 -24.40 -37.81 -15.69
CA PRO A 839 -23.07 -38.44 -15.65
C PRO A 839 -21.96 -37.55 -15.05
N SER A 840 -22.30 -36.32 -14.67
CA SER A 840 -21.39 -35.33 -14.09
C SER A 840 -21.64 -35.05 -12.60
N MET A 841 -22.48 -35.82 -11.91
CA MET A 841 -22.75 -35.65 -10.48
C MET A 841 -22.11 -36.79 -9.66
N TYR A 842 -21.58 -36.44 -8.49
CA TYR A 842 -21.06 -37.38 -7.50
C TYR A 842 -21.87 -37.30 -6.22
N ARG A 843 -22.06 -38.44 -5.57
CA ARG A 843 -22.67 -38.57 -4.23
C ARG A 843 -21.68 -39.23 -3.27
N TYR A 844 -21.70 -38.81 -2.00
CA TYR A 844 -20.86 -39.38 -0.93
C TYR A 844 -21.49 -40.63 -0.30
N VAL A 845 -20.75 -41.73 -0.20
CA VAL A 845 -21.31 -43.08 0.11
C VAL A 845 -20.78 -43.70 1.41
N ALA A 846 -19.84 -43.06 2.13
CA ALA A 846 -19.29 -43.67 3.33
C ALA A 846 -20.36 -43.77 4.47
N SER A 847 -20.82 -45.01 4.66
CA SER A 847 -21.93 -45.55 5.46
C SER A 847 -22.18 -44.95 6.86
N SER A 848 -23.45 -44.63 7.13
CA SER A 848 -24.10 -44.97 8.40
C SER A 848 -24.20 -46.50 8.49
N PRO A 849 -23.89 -47.16 9.62
CA PRO A 849 -23.91 -48.61 9.69
C PRO A 849 -25.35 -49.13 9.74
N SER A 850 -25.83 -49.74 8.66
CA SER A 850 -27.10 -50.49 8.63
C SER A 850 -26.93 -51.98 8.40
N ASP A 851 -25.71 -52.53 8.38
CA ASP A 851 -25.52 -53.97 8.25
C ASP A 851 -24.39 -54.50 9.16
N GLY A 852 -24.78 -55.35 10.10
CA GLY A 852 -23.98 -55.81 11.24
C GLY A 852 -22.86 -56.81 10.89
N ARG A 853 -21.89 -56.41 10.06
CA ARG A 853 -20.62 -57.15 9.90
C ARG A 853 -19.44 -56.38 10.51
N PRO A 854 -18.52 -57.05 11.23
CA PRO A 854 -17.36 -56.37 11.80
C PRO A 854 -16.40 -55.92 10.68
N PRO A 855 -15.83 -54.70 10.75
CA PRO A 855 -14.94 -54.20 9.72
C PRO A 855 -13.55 -54.88 9.81
N THR A 856 -12.97 -55.17 8.66
CA THR A 856 -11.60 -55.69 8.51
C THR A 856 -10.55 -54.65 8.88
N THR A 857 -9.37 -55.14 9.24
CA THR A 857 -8.26 -54.45 9.94
C THR A 857 -7.69 -53.21 9.23
N GLU A 858 -8.05 -52.97 7.97
CA GLU A 858 -7.50 -51.89 7.14
C GLU A 858 -8.19 -50.53 7.37
N THR A 859 -9.45 -50.54 7.84
CA THR A 859 -10.24 -49.33 8.16
C THR A 859 -9.80 -48.64 9.46
N ARG A 860 -8.99 -49.31 10.30
CA ARG A 860 -8.53 -48.79 11.61
C ARG A 860 -7.35 -47.81 11.52
N ARG A 861 -6.68 -47.65 10.38
CA ARG A 861 -5.46 -46.80 10.29
C ARG A 861 -5.72 -45.32 10.03
N ILE A 862 -6.91 -44.93 9.54
CA ILE A 862 -7.19 -43.53 9.15
C ILE A 862 -7.96 -42.76 10.24
N THR A 863 -8.56 -43.45 11.22
CA THR A 863 -9.35 -42.83 12.30
C THR A 863 -8.53 -42.32 13.50
N ASN A 864 -7.26 -42.71 13.65
CA ASN A 864 -6.41 -42.31 14.78
C ASN A 864 -5.55 -41.04 14.55
N LEU A 865 -5.95 -40.15 13.63
CA LEU A 865 -5.37 -38.80 13.50
C LEU A 865 -6.24 -37.69 14.10
N ASN A 866 -7.39 -38.03 14.70
CA ASN A 866 -8.30 -37.07 15.34
C ASN A 866 -8.39 -37.32 16.84
N THR A 867 -7.43 -36.82 17.61
CA THR A 867 -7.65 -36.52 19.03
C THR A 867 -6.72 -35.39 19.47
N THR A 868 -7.19 -34.14 19.37
CA THR A 868 -7.07 -33.10 20.42
C THR A 868 -7.99 -31.93 20.03
N VAL A 869 -9.30 -32.14 20.04
CA VAL A 869 -10.28 -31.05 20.19
C VAL A 869 -11.48 -31.63 20.96
N TYR A 870 -11.47 -31.42 22.27
CA TYR A 870 -12.61 -31.40 23.19
C TYR A 870 -12.21 -30.30 24.19
N SER A 871 -13.06 -29.46 24.76
CA SER A 871 -14.51 -29.29 24.78
C SER A 871 -14.70 -28.08 25.69
N LEU A 872 -15.42 -27.03 25.31
CA LEU A 872 -16.04 -26.11 26.28
C LEU A 872 -17.31 -25.51 25.66
N SER A 873 -18.40 -26.26 25.74
CA SER A 873 -19.75 -25.73 25.56
C SER A 873 -20.72 -26.58 26.37
N SER A 874 -20.75 -26.35 27.69
CA SER A 874 -21.81 -26.79 28.61
C SER A 874 -21.65 -26.05 29.94
N GLU A 875 -22.43 -25.00 30.17
CA GLU A 875 -23.00 -24.63 31.50
C GLU A 875 -23.83 -23.34 31.35
N ARG A 876 -25.09 -23.51 30.98
CA ARG A 876 -26.18 -22.56 31.25
C ARG A 876 -27.26 -23.33 31.99
N GLN A 877 -27.36 -23.12 33.29
CA GLN A 877 -28.60 -23.10 34.07
C GLN A 877 -28.24 -22.93 35.54
N LEU A 878 -28.66 -21.82 36.17
CA LEU A 878 -29.37 -21.83 37.45
C LEU A 878 -29.77 -20.42 37.89
N TYR A 879 -31.02 -20.36 38.36
CA TYR A 879 -31.72 -19.33 39.13
C TYR A 879 -32.54 -18.24 38.40
N SER A 880 -33.72 -18.09 38.99
CA SER A 880 -34.99 -17.61 38.46
C SER A 880 -35.53 -16.44 39.28
N THR A 881 -36.41 -15.63 38.66
CA THR A 881 -37.57 -14.93 39.24
C THR A 881 -37.42 -14.09 40.52
N VAL A 882 -37.59 -12.76 40.42
CA VAL A 882 -38.49 -11.96 41.28
C VAL A 882 -39.08 -10.76 40.48
N SER A 883 -40.36 -10.48 40.77
CA SER A 883 -41.35 -9.62 40.12
C SER A 883 -41.17 -8.08 40.17
N ILE A 884 -41.95 -7.46 39.28
CA ILE A 884 -42.44 -6.07 39.21
C ILE A 884 -43.10 -5.59 40.53
N ALA A 885 -42.85 -4.33 40.95
CA ALA A 885 -43.85 -3.27 41.23
C ALA A 885 -43.39 -2.16 42.21
N THR A 886 -43.71 -0.89 41.85
CA THR A 886 -44.35 0.17 42.69
C THR A 886 -43.66 1.55 42.70
N VAL A 887 -44.50 2.56 42.40
CA VAL A 887 -44.29 4.01 42.32
C VAL A 887 -44.71 4.67 43.65
N ARG A 888 -44.02 5.73 44.12
CA ARG A 888 -44.56 7.06 44.53
C ARG A 888 -43.67 7.84 45.53
N HIS A 889 -43.55 9.15 45.25
CA HIS A 889 -43.52 10.36 46.12
C HIS A 889 -42.76 10.31 47.47
N GLU A 890 -41.95 11.29 47.88
CA GLU A 890 -42.25 12.69 48.26
C GLU A 890 -40.91 13.24 48.85
N PHE A 891 -40.39 14.46 48.67
CA PHE A 891 -40.84 15.75 49.20
C PHE A 891 -39.89 16.85 48.67
N ALA A 892 -40.45 18.01 48.33
CA ALA A 892 -39.73 19.26 48.12
C ALA A 892 -39.90 20.14 49.38
N ALA A 893 -38.83 20.81 49.82
CA ALA A 893 -38.79 22.20 50.33
C ALA A 893 -37.52 22.47 51.15
N ASN A 894 -36.63 23.33 50.63
CA ASN A 894 -36.32 24.59 51.31
C ASN A 894 -35.49 25.53 50.41
N SER A 895 -36.11 26.66 50.12
CA SER A 895 -35.59 27.93 49.58
C SER A 895 -34.33 28.37 50.34
N GLY A 896 -33.37 29.11 49.80
CA GLY A 896 -33.45 30.11 48.75
C GLY A 896 -32.74 31.37 49.26
N THR A 897 -31.41 31.37 49.23
CA THR A 897 -30.56 32.56 49.49
C THR A 897 -29.11 32.30 49.04
N MET A 898 -28.91 31.96 47.77
CA MET A 898 -27.55 32.03 47.16
C MET A 898 -27.54 32.14 45.63
N PHE A 899 -28.69 32.51 45.03
CA PHE A 899 -28.86 32.51 43.57
C PHE A 899 -28.56 33.85 42.88
N ALA A 900 -28.29 34.93 43.63
CA ALA A 900 -28.13 36.26 43.06
C ALA A 900 -26.68 36.70 42.81
N LEU A 901 -25.66 36.04 43.39
CA LEU A 901 -24.25 36.43 43.20
C LEU A 901 -23.48 35.58 42.15
N ARG A 902 -24.00 34.42 41.74
CA ARG A 902 -23.35 33.57 40.72
C ARG A 902 -23.64 33.99 39.28
N ARG A 903 -24.71 34.76 39.04
CA ARG A 903 -25.15 35.09 37.68
C ARG A 903 -24.32 36.18 37.02
N THR A 904 -23.64 37.02 37.80
CA THR A 904 -22.82 38.12 37.28
C THR A 904 -21.39 37.69 36.90
N MET A 905 -20.91 36.54 37.39
CA MET A 905 -19.62 35.96 36.95
C MET A 905 -19.77 34.94 35.81
N ALA A 906 -20.94 34.31 35.66
CA ALA A 906 -21.20 33.37 34.57
C ALA A 906 -21.41 34.05 33.20
N THR A 907 -21.65 35.37 33.15
CA THR A 907 -21.83 36.11 31.88
C THR A 907 -20.53 36.70 31.31
N MET A 908 -19.39 36.56 31.99
CA MET A 908 -18.07 36.88 31.42
C MET A 908 -17.32 35.66 30.86
N ALA A 909 -17.78 34.43 31.15
CA ALA A 909 -17.16 33.18 30.69
C ALA A 909 -17.83 32.55 29.45
N ALA A 910 -18.75 33.27 28.79
CA ALA A 910 -19.42 32.83 27.56
C ALA A 910 -18.87 33.55 26.31
N GLN A 911 -17.55 33.76 26.25
CA GLN A 911 -16.83 33.74 24.98
C GLN A 911 -16.49 32.28 24.72
N GLY A 912 -17.11 31.65 23.72
CA GLY A 912 -16.95 30.21 23.45
C GLY A 912 -15.47 29.81 23.40
N SER A 913 -15.09 28.81 24.19
CA SER A 913 -13.73 28.27 24.23
C SER A 913 -13.22 28.00 22.80
N PRO A 914 -11.98 28.43 22.44
CA PRO A 914 -11.42 28.23 21.09
C PRO A 914 -11.48 26.78 20.63
N PHE A 915 -11.39 25.83 21.57
CA PHE A 915 -11.41 24.39 21.31
C PHE A 915 -12.74 23.86 20.75
N LYS A 916 -13.89 24.45 21.14
CA LYS A 916 -15.21 24.05 20.59
C LYS A 916 -15.47 24.64 19.19
N GLN A 917 -14.58 25.51 18.71
CA GLN A 917 -14.64 26.08 17.35
C GLN A 917 -13.70 25.37 16.37
N ALA A 918 -13.02 24.29 16.79
CA ALA A 918 -12.18 23.50 15.90
C ALA A 918 -13.00 22.98 14.71
N GLY A 919 -12.49 23.14 13.49
CA GLY A 919 -13.13 22.61 12.28
C GLY A 919 -12.92 21.10 12.13
N LYS A 920 -11.76 20.61 12.57
CA LYS A 920 -11.41 19.19 12.61
C LYS A 920 -10.34 18.88 13.65
N VAL A 921 -10.29 17.60 14.06
CA VAL A 921 -9.22 17.03 14.87
C VAL A 921 -8.51 15.94 14.07
N VAL A 922 -7.23 16.13 13.80
CA VAL A 922 -6.39 15.19 13.03
C VAL A 922 -5.42 14.50 13.99
N CYS A 923 -5.42 13.18 14.03
CA CYS A 923 -4.65 12.41 15.01
C CYS A 923 -3.61 11.53 14.31
N ILE A 924 -2.35 11.58 14.76
CA ILE A 924 -1.27 10.78 14.17
C ILE A 924 -1.20 9.40 14.81
N GLY A 925 -1.35 8.35 14.00
CA GLY A 925 -1.21 6.98 14.46
C GLY A 925 0.25 6.54 14.55
N ARG A 926 0.61 5.83 15.63
CA ARG A 926 1.91 5.15 15.82
C ARG A 926 3.12 6.09 15.69
N ASN A 927 3.14 7.21 16.41
CA ASN A 927 4.22 8.18 16.32
C ASN A 927 5.34 8.02 17.38
N TYR A 928 5.25 7.08 18.33
CA TYR A 928 6.27 6.88 19.38
C TYR A 928 6.94 5.52 19.24
N ALA A 929 8.28 5.48 19.32
CA ALA A 929 9.06 4.26 19.14
C ALA A 929 8.71 3.16 20.16
N ASP A 930 8.61 3.52 21.44
CA ASP A 930 8.34 2.57 22.52
C ASP A 930 6.91 2.02 22.45
N HIS A 931 5.95 2.83 22.00
CA HIS A 931 4.56 2.39 21.79
C HIS A 931 4.42 1.43 20.60
N ILE A 932 5.23 1.59 19.54
CA ILE A 932 5.28 0.63 18.43
C ILE A 932 5.84 -0.72 18.87
N ALA A 933 6.87 -0.69 19.72
CA ALA A 933 7.47 -1.89 20.31
C ALA A 933 6.48 -2.63 21.24
N GLU A 934 5.75 -1.88 22.09
CA GLU A 934 4.70 -2.42 22.96
C GLU A 934 3.60 -3.16 22.18
N LEU A 935 3.14 -2.58 21.06
CA LEU A 935 2.09 -3.17 20.23
C LEU A 935 2.59 -4.27 19.27
N LYS A 936 3.89 -4.63 19.30
CA LYS A 936 4.55 -5.59 18.38
C LYS A 936 4.24 -5.32 16.89
N ASN A 937 4.08 -4.05 16.52
CA ASN A 937 3.69 -3.64 15.18
C ASN A 937 4.91 -3.15 14.38
N MET A 938 4.85 -3.22 13.05
CA MET A 938 5.85 -2.60 12.19
C MET A 938 5.77 -1.07 12.28
N LYS A 939 6.94 -0.42 12.29
CA LYS A 939 7.06 1.04 12.15
C LYS A 939 6.50 1.46 10.78
N PRO A 940 5.47 2.33 10.72
CA PRO A 940 4.96 2.78 9.44
C PRO A 940 6.05 3.55 8.68
N LYS A 941 6.04 3.49 7.34
CA LYS A 941 7.02 4.18 6.48
C LYS A 941 6.71 5.67 6.32
N GLN A 942 5.45 6.04 6.46
CA GLN A 942 4.95 7.42 6.43
C GLN A 942 3.98 7.65 7.61
N PRO A 943 3.84 8.89 8.12
CA PRO A 943 2.79 9.22 9.06
C PRO A 943 1.43 8.87 8.44
N PHE A 944 0.61 8.11 9.14
CA PHE A 944 -0.79 7.96 8.79
C PHE A 944 -1.63 8.64 9.88
N PHE A 945 -2.78 9.16 9.49
CA PHE A 945 -3.65 9.90 10.37
C PHE A 945 -5.10 9.47 10.21
N PHE A 946 -5.86 9.69 11.27
CA PHE A 946 -7.30 9.52 11.30
C PHE A 946 -7.94 10.78 11.87
N LEU A 947 -9.25 10.92 11.67
CA LEU A 947 -10.00 12.06 12.18
C LEU A 947 -10.79 11.66 13.42
N LYS A 948 -10.89 12.59 14.37
CA LYS A 948 -11.91 12.53 15.42
C LYS A 948 -12.96 13.61 15.14
N PRO A 949 -14.26 13.30 15.28
CA PRO A 949 -15.30 14.31 15.19
C PRO A 949 -15.15 15.31 16.34
N THR A 950 -15.42 16.57 16.07
CA THR A 950 -15.32 17.65 17.07
C THR A 950 -16.31 17.50 18.21
N SER A 951 -17.38 16.71 18.01
CA SER A 951 -18.32 16.30 19.08
C SER A 951 -17.67 15.44 20.16
N SER A 952 -16.55 14.77 19.88
CA SER A 952 -15.81 13.98 20.88
C SER A 952 -15.09 14.83 21.92
N ILE A 953 -14.87 16.13 21.66
CA ILE A 953 -14.14 17.05 22.55
C ILE A 953 -14.89 17.24 23.87
N LEU A 954 -14.26 16.84 24.98
CA LEU A 954 -14.71 17.09 26.35
C LEU A 954 -13.70 18.03 27.02
N LEU A 955 -14.12 19.26 27.34
CA LEU A 955 -13.22 20.20 28.02
C LEU A 955 -13.13 19.88 29.51
N ALA A 956 -12.00 20.22 30.12
CA ALA A 956 -11.79 20.11 31.56
C ALA A 956 -12.96 20.73 32.34
N GLY A 957 -13.61 19.93 33.19
CA GLY A 957 -14.74 20.35 34.01
C GLY A 957 -16.13 20.30 33.36
N GLU A 958 -16.27 19.92 32.07
CA GLU A 958 -17.58 19.80 31.41
C GLU A 958 -18.38 18.55 31.83
N GLY A 959 -17.73 17.52 32.36
CA GLY A 959 -18.37 16.27 32.75
C GLY A 959 -17.44 15.06 32.70
N PRO A 960 -17.99 13.84 32.86
CA PRO A 960 -17.22 12.60 32.77
C PRO A 960 -16.98 12.17 31.31
N CYS A 961 -15.96 11.35 31.10
CA CYS A 961 -15.77 10.56 29.88
C CYS A 961 -16.72 9.36 29.92
N LEU A 962 -17.63 9.27 28.95
CA LEU A 962 -18.69 8.28 28.90
C LEU A 962 -18.25 7.03 28.14
N ARG A 963 -18.14 5.89 28.83
CA ARG A 963 -17.86 4.58 28.22
C ARG A 963 -19.15 3.93 27.71
N PRO A 964 -19.32 3.69 26.40
CA PRO A 964 -20.47 2.94 25.91
C PRO A 964 -20.51 1.49 26.44
N LYS A 965 -21.71 0.92 26.57
CA LYS A 965 -21.88 -0.43 27.12
C LYS A 965 -21.21 -1.47 26.21
N GLY A 966 -20.47 -2.41 26.81
CA GLY A 966 -19.75 -3.45 26.07
C GLY A 966 -18.48 -3.00 25.34
N VAL A 967 -18.08 -1.73 25.46
CA VAL A 967 -16.84 -1.21 24.85
C VAL A 967 -15.64 -1.43 25.78
N ASP A 968 -14.56 -2.00 25.22
CA ASP A 968 -13.24 -2.01 25.85
C ASP A 968 -12.54 -0.68 25.54
N MET A 969 -12.61 0.27 26.48
CA MET A 969 -12.18 1.67 26.27
C MET A 969 -10.77 1.91 26.78
N HIS A 970 -9.87 2.33 25.90
CA HIS A 970 -8.45 2.54 26.20
C HIS A 970 -8.06 4.02 26.15
N TYR A 971 -7.09 4.42 26.98
CA TYR A 971 -6.54 5.79 27.05
C TYR A 971 -5.22 5.91 26.30
N GLU A 972 -5.01 7.05 25.66
CA GLU A 972 -3.79 7.40 24.93
C GLU A 972 -3.49 8.90 25.21
N VAL A 973 -2.61 9.23 26.16
CA VAL A 973 -2.24 10.64 26.45
C VAL A 973 -1.39 11.22 25.32
N GLU A 974 -1.72 12.42 24.83
CA GLU A 974 -1.05 13.06 23.70
C GLU A 974 -0.84 14.57 23.90
N LEU A 975 0.19 15.12 23.26
CA LEU A 975 0.34 16.56 23.07
C LEU A 975 -0.50 16.99 21.87
N ALA A 976 -1.42 17.92 22.09
CA ALA A 976 -2.26 18.53 21.07
C ALA A 976 -1.68 19.87 20.61
N LEU A 977 -1.69 20.09 19.30
CA LEU A 977 -1.29 21.34 18.65
C LEU A 977 -2.55 22.08 18.21
N VAL A 978 -2.74 23.31 18.67
CA VAL A 978 -3.83 24.16 18.21
C VAL A 978 -3.31 25.09 17.13
N MET A 979 -3.85 24.97 15.92
CA MET A 979 -3.39 25.72 14.77
C MET A 979 -3.82 27.19 14.87
N GLY A 980 -2.89 28.12 14.62
CA GLY A 980 -3.13 29.56 14.60
C GLY A 980 -3.13 30.18 13.20
N LYS A 981 -2.55 29.49 12.22
CA LYS A 981 -2.47 29.92 10.82
C LYS A 981 -2.98 28.84 9.90
N MET A 982 -3.38 29.25 8.70
CA MET A 982 -3.65 28.30 7.62
C MET A 982 -2.32 27.63 7.22
N VAL A 983 -2.31 26.29 7.16
CA VAL A 983 -1.18 25.50 6.67
C VAL A 983 -1.66 24.64 5.51
N ARG A 984 -1.03 24.82 4.35
CA ARG A 984 -1.30 24.06 3.13
C ARG A 984 0.02 23.81 2.41
N ASP A 985 0.24 22.56 2.00
CA ASP A 985 1.44 22.12 1.28
C ASP A 985 2.76 22.61 1.92
N LEU A 986 2.86 22.50 3.24
CA LEU A 986 4.03 22.88 4.01
C LEU A 986 5.18 21.94 3.68
N ARG A 987 6.37 22.50 3.47
CA ARG A 987 7.58 21.70 3.22
C ARG A 987 8.08 21.07 4.52
N ALA A 988 8.54 19.82 4.46
CA ALA A 988 8.98 19.08 5.65
C ALA A 988 10.24 19.67 6.32
N ASP A 989 11.05 20.44 5.58
CA ASP A 989 12.24 21.16 6.07
C ASP A 989 11.91 22.52 6.72
N ASP A 990 10.69 23.05 6.54
CA ASP A 990 10.26 24.33 7.09
C ASP A 990 9.83 24.21 8.58
N THR A 991 10.83 24.00 9.43
CA THR A 991 10.62 23.85 10.87
C THR A 991 10.06 25.12 11.50
N GLN A 992 10.55 26.28 11.07
CA GLN A 992 10.10 27.57 11.63
C GLN A 992 8.65 27.85 11.23
N GLY A 993 8.28 27.66 9.95
CA GLY A 993 6.91 27.81 9.48
C GLY A 993 5.94 26.85 10.16
N ALA A 994 6.36 25.61 10.41
CA ALA A 994 5.59 24.63 11.18
C ALA A 994 5.31 25.11 12.62
N LEU A 995 6.35 25.54 13.33
CA LEU A 995 6.21 26.01 14.71
C LEU A 995 5.42 27.33 14.77
N ASP A 996 5.63 28.25 13.84
CA ASP A 996 4.93 29.54 13.77
C ASP A 996 3.46 29.43 13.37
N ALA A 997 3.06 28.30 12.80
CA ALA A 997 1.67 27.99 12.53
C ALA A 997 0.91 27.53 13.78
N ILE A 998 1.59 27.11 14.85
CA ILE A 998 0.98 26.67 16.10
C ILE A 998 0.73 27.89 16.99
N LYS A 999 -0.51 28.03 17.47
CA LYS A 999 -0.93 29.09 18.38
C LYS A 999 -0.63 28.75 19.83
N GLU A 1000 -1.02 27.55 20.24
CA GLU A 1000 -0.98 27.08 21.62
C GLU A 1000 -0.99 25.54 21.64
N TYR A 1001 -0.66 24.96 22.80
CA TYR A 1001 -0.65 23.52 23.02
C TYR A 1001 -1.77 23.12 23.99
N ALA A 1002 -2.08 21.83 24.07
CA ALA A 1002 -2.92 21.26 25.14
C ALA A 1002 -2.52 19.81 25.39
N VAL A 1003 -2.94 19.25 26.53
CA VAL A 1003 -2.88 17.81 26.81
C VAL A 1003 -4.23 17.21 26.43
N ALA A 1004 -4.20 16.16 25.61
CA ALA A 1004 -5.38 15.42 25.19
C ALA A 1004 -5.29 13.97 25.65
N ILE A 1005 -6.44 13.32 25.83
CA ILE A 1005 -6.53 11.87 25.96
C ILE A 1005 -7.31 11.33 24.76
N ASP A 1006 -6.65 10.64 23.85
CA ASP A 1006 -7.30 10.01 22.69
C ASP A 1006 -7.94 8.67 23.10
N MET A 1007 -9.21 8.72 23.50
CA MET A 1007 -9.93 7.52 23.91
C MET A 1007 -10.26 6.65 22.70
N THR A 1008 -10.09 5.33 22.89
CA THR A 1008 -10.30 4.33 21.84
C THR A 1008 -11.21 3.19 22.30
N ALA A 1009 -12.26 2.90 21.54
CA ALA A 1009 -13.02 1.65 21.68
C ALA A 1009 -12.23 0.51 21.03
N ARG A 1010 -11.37 -0.15 21.79
CA ARG A 1010 -10.36 -1.08 21.26
C ARG A 1010 -10.97 -2.29 20.57
N ASN A 1011 -12.05 -2.84 21.12
CA ASN A 1011 -12.78 -3.95 20.52
C ASN A 1011 -13.44 -3.57 19.18
N ALA A 1012 -14.10 -2.41 19.08
CA ALA A 1012 -14.64 -1.90 17.82
C ALA A 1012 -13.52 -1.64 16.78
N GLN A 1013 -12.37 -1.12 17.22
CA GLN A 1013 -11.21 -0.92 16.34
C GLN A 1013 -10.65 -2.24 15.81
N ASN A 1014 -10.53 -3.26 16.66
CA ASN A 1014 -10.01 -4.57 16.28
C ASN A 1014 -10.94 -5.28 15.29
N GLU A 1015 -12.25 -5.15 15.48
CA GLU A 1015 -13.25 -5.68 14.55
C GLU A 1015 -13.14 -4.99 13.18
N ALA A 1016 -13.07 -3.66 13.15
CA ALA A 1016 -12.90 -2.89 11.91
C ALA A 1016 -11.61 -3.29 11.18
N LYS A 1017 -10.49 -3.45 11.90
CA LYS A 1017 -9.23 -3.97 11.34
C LYS A 1017 -9.38 -5.36 10.74
N ARG A 1018 -10.01 -6.30 11.45
CA ARG A 1018 -10.22 -7.67 10.99
C ARG A 1018 -11.07 -7.72 9.71
N LYS A 1019 -12.03 -6.80 9.57
CA LYS A 1019 -12.93 -6.68 8.42
C LYS A 1019 -12.41 -5.77 7.31
N GLY A 1020 -11.31 -5.05 7.52
CA GLY A 1020 -10.80 -4.05 6.57
C GLY A 1020 -11.68 -2.79 6.44
N LEU A 1021 -12.44 -2.43 7.47
CA LEU A 1021 -13.33 -1.26 7.49
C LEU A 1021 -12.64 -0.03 8.11
N PRO A 1022 -13.14 1.20 7.85
CA PRO A 1022 -12.69 2.42 8.53
C PRO A 1022 -12.87 2.35 10.06
N TRP A 1023 -11.99 3.00 10.83
CA TRP A 1023 -11.95 2.90 12.30
C TRP A 1023 -12.67 4.04 13.01
N ASP A 1024 -13.38 4.90 12.27
CA ASP A 1024 -13.98 6.15 12.74
C ASP A 1024 -14.92 5.95 13.94
N ILE A 1025 -15.74 4.88 13.92
CA ILE A 1025 -16.63 4.53 15.03
C ILE A 1025 -15.83 4.33 16.32
N ALA A 1026 -14.65 3.70 16.24
CA ALA A 1026 -13.86 3.38 17.43
C ALA A 1026 -13.23 4.63 18.09
N LYS A 1027 -13.15 5.74 17.36
CA LYS A 1027 -12.52 6.99 17.79
C LYS A 1027 -13.51 8.13 18.01
N GLY A 1028 -14.75 8.00 17.53
CA GLY A 1028 -15.72 9.08 17.39
C GLY A 1028 -16.90 9.12 18.36
N PHE A 1029 -16.91 8.34 19.44
CA PHE A 1029 -17.93 8.50 20.48
C PHE A 1029 -17.84 9.88 21.14
N ASP A 1030 -18.98 10.40 21.60
CA ASP A 1030 -18.99 11.63 22.38
C ASP A 1030 -18.11 11.46 23.63
N THR A 1031 -17.44 12.54 24.05
CA THR A 1031 -16.48 12.57 25.16
C THR A 1031 -15.17 11.79 24.99
N PHE A 1032 -14.93 11.13 23.84
CA PHE A 1032 -13.68 10.37 23.58
C PHE A 1032 -12.43 11.23 23.32
N LEU A 1033 -12.51 12.54 23.51
CA LEU A 1033 -11.36 13.44 23.49
C LEU A 1033 -11.38 14.41 24.68
N PRO A 1034 -11.13 13.93 25.92
CA PRO A 1034 -10.84 14.82 27.03
C PRO A 1034 -9.64 15.72 26.73
N LEU A 1035 -9.78 17.03 26.95
CA LEU A 1035 -8.79 18.04 26.59
C LEU A 1035 -8.56 19.02 27.75
N SER A 1036 -7.30 19.32 28.04
CA SER A 1036 -6.89 20.31 29.04
C SER A 1036 -7.23 21.75 28.63
N GLY A 1037 -6.89 22.71 29.50
CA GLY A 1037 -6.81 24.11 29.10
C GLY A 1037 -5.74 24.37 28.04
N ALA A 1038 -5.78 25.56 27.44
CA ALA A 1038 -4.75 26.01 26.51
C ALA A 1038 -3.45 26.31 27.26
N ILE A 1039 -2.38 25.65 26.86
CA ILE A 1039 -1.02 25.89 27.31
C ILE A 1039 -0.41 26.93 26.38
N PRO A 1040 -0.05 28.13 26.88
CA PRO A 1040 0.58 29.16 26.07
C PRO A 1040 1.85 28.63 25.41
N LYS A 1041 2.09 28.97 24.14
CA LYS A 1041 3.30 28.52 23.41
C LYS A 1041 4.60 28.89 24.15
N ALA A 1042 4.62 30.00 24.88
CA ALA A 1042 5.78 30.41 25.68
C ALA A 1042 6.09 29.50 26.89
N ALA A 1043 5.12 28.72 27.37
CA ALA A 1043 5.32 27.76 28.48
C ALA A 1043 6.01 26.47 28.03
N ILE A 1044 6.00 26.19 26.73
CA ILE A 1044 6.70 25.05 26.10
C ILE A 1044 7.70 25.62 25.09
N ALA A 1045 8.93 25.85 25.54
CA ALA A 1045 10.00 26.40 24.68
C ALA A 1045 10.34 25.48 23.51
N ASP A 1046 10.42 24.17 23.78
CA ASP A 1046 10.60 23.13 22.77
C ASP A 1046 9.50 22.06 22.90
N PRO A 1047 8.54 21.96 21.95
CA PRO A 1047 7.51 20.93 21.99
C PRO A 1047 8.03 19.51 21.73
N HIS A 1048 9.29 19.38 21.31
CA HIS A 1048 9.99 18.11 21.13
C HIS A 1048 10.76 17.66 22.37
N ASP A 1049 10.68 18.39 23.48
CA ASP A 1049 11.28 18.03 24.77
C ASP A 1049 10.32 18.32 25.94
N VAL A 1050 9.14 17.69 25.91
CA VAL A 1050 8.19 17.73 27.03
C VAL A 1050 7.81 16.33 27.48
N GLU A 1051 7.61 16.14 28.78
CA GLU A 1051 7.19 14.86 29.34
C GLU A 1051 5.67 14.83 29.51
N LEU A 1052 5.01 13.87 28.87
CA LEU A 1052 3.59 13.57 29.07
C LEU A 1052 3.45 12.45 30.10
N PHE A 1053 2.44 12.54 30.95
CA PHE A 1053 2.09 11.46 31.88
C PHE A 1053 0.57 11.31 32.03
N LEU A 1054 0.14 10.11 32.41
CA LEU A 1054 -1.24 9.79 32.76
C LEU A 1054 -1.27 8.80 33.93
N GLU A 1055 -2.12 9.11 34.91
CA GLU A 1055 -2.42 8.33 36.10
C GLU A 1055 -3.89 7.87 36.07
N ILE A 1056 -4.15 6.67 36.58
CA ILE A 1056 -5.50 6.18 36.86
C ILE A 1056 -5.60 5.92 38.35
N ASN A 1057 -6.55 6.60 39.01
CA ASN A 1057 -6.77 6.49 40.46
C ASN A 1057 -5.48 6.71 41.27
N GLY A 1058 -4.62 7.63 40.81
CA GLY A 1058 -3.33 7.96 41.43
C GLY A 1058 -2.17 7.01 41.09
N ALA A 1059 -2.39 5.96 40.30
CA ALA A 1059 -1.32 5.09 39.81
C ALA A 1059 -0.88 5.52 38.41
N GLU A 1060 0.42 5.84 38.24
CA GLU A 1060 0.99 6.20 36.93
C GLU A 1060 0.87 5.02 35.96
N ARG A 1061 0.39 5.30 34.75
CA ARG A 1061 0.15 4.32 33.68
C ARG A 1061 0.92 4.64 32.42
N GLN A 1062 0.97 5.91 32.02
CA GLN A 1062 1.80 6.37 30.92
C GLN A 1062 2.77 7.44 31.42
N ARG A 1063 4.00 7.37 30.91
CA ARG A 1063 5.01 8.41 31.06
C ARG A 1063 5.96 8.36 29.87
N GLY A 1064 6.20 9.49 29.21
CA GLY A 1064 7.14 9.53 28.09
C GLY A 1064 7.42 10.93 27.58
N SER A 1065 8.60 11.11 26.97
CA SER A 1065 9.00 12.37 26.36
C SER A 1065 8.53 12.46 24.91
N THR A 1066 8.05 13.64 24.49
CA THR A 1066 7.77 13.98 23.07
C THR A 1066 9.05 13.95 22.21
N GLY A 1067 10.23 13.88 22.84
CA GLY A 1067 11.52 13.58 22.22
C GLY A 1067 11.55 12.26 21.46
N LEU A 1068 10.70 11.31 21.85
CA LEU A 1068 10.62 9.96 21.28
C LEU A 1068 9.67 9.87 20.07
N MET A 1069 9.14 11.01 19.61
CA MET A 1069 8.36 11.08 18.37
C MET A 1069 9.23 10.67 17.16
N ILE A 1070 8.79 9.64 16.45
CA ILE A 1070 9.40 9.15 15.21
C ILE A 1070 9.28 10.19 14.10
N TYR A 1071 8.12 10.83 13.98
CA TYR A 1071 7.88 11.93 13.07
C TYR A 1071 7.72 13.21 13.89
N ARG A 1072 8.69 14.11 13.74
CA ARG A 1072 8.66 15.43 14.37
C ARG A 1072 7.52 16.28 13.81
N ILE A 1073 7.07 17.25 14.61
CA ILE A 1073 5.94 18.16 14.29
C ILE A 1073 6.02 18.77 12.88
N PRO A 1074 7.17 19.28 12.38
CA PRO A 1074 7.24 19.83 11.01
C PRO A 1074 6.88 18.80 9.94
N ARG A 1075 7.36 17.56 10.12
CA ARG A 1075 7.05 16.46 9.21
C ARG A 1075 5.57 16.08 9.28
N VAL A 1076 5.02 16.01 10.48
CA VAL A 1076 3.59 15.74 10.73
C VAL A 1076 2.71 16.79 10.03
N LEU A 1077 2.98 18.08 10.25
CA LEU A 1077 2.20 19.17 9.65
C LEU A 1077 2.36 19.22 8.13
N SER A 1078 3.59 18.99 7.61
CA SER A 1078 3.84 18.82 6.17
C SER A 1078 2.93 17.75 5.57
N ASP A 1079 2.96 16.54 6.13
CA ASP A 1079 2.27 15.39 5.54
C ASP A 1079 0.74 15.53 5.65
N ILE A 1080 0.22 16.12 6.73
CA ILE A 1080 -1.21 16.48 6.81
C ILE A 1080 -1.55 17.54 5.75
N SER A 1081 -0.78 18.63 5.68
CA SER A 1081 -1.10 19.80 4.85
C SER A 1081 -1.07 19.55 3.34
N LYS A 1082 -0.41 18.47 2.90
CA LYS A 1082 -0.43 17.96 1.51
C LYS A 1082 -1.73 17.25 1.16
N VAL A 1083 -2.41 16.67 2.14
CA VAL A 1083 -3.66 15.92 1.96
C VAL A 1083 -4.86 16.81 2.26
N MET A 1084 -4.79 17.63 3.31
CA MET A 1084 -5.86 18.55 3.71
C MET A 1084 -5.30 19.83 4.32
N THR A 1085 -5.90 20.98 3.98
CA THR A 1085 -5.54 22.27 4.57
C THR A 1085 -5.89 22.28 6.06
N LEU A 1086 -4.93 22.66 6.92
CA LEU A 1086 -5.19 22.98 8.33
C LEU A 1086 -5.59 24.45 8.44
N HIS A 1087 -6.71 24.73 9.07
CA HIS A 1087 -7.21 26.09 9.31
C HIS A 1087 -6.90 26.53 10.75
N PRO A 1088 -6.83 27.85 11.02
CA PRO A 1088 -6.80 28.35 12.39
C PRO A 1088 -7.95 27.76 13.22
N GLY A 1089 -7.63 27.23 14.40
CA GLY A 1089 -8.56 26.55 15.30
C GLY A 1089 -8.56 25.01 15.20
N ASP A 1090 -8.05 24.43 14.11
CA ASP A 1090 -7.94 22.97 14.00
C ASP A 1090 -6.95 22.41 15.02
N ILE A 1091 -7.18 21.15 15.42
CA ILE A 1091 -6.37 20.46 16.45
C ILE A 1091 -5.63 19.30 15.79
N VAL A 1092 -4.33 19.18 16.08
CA VAL A 1092 -3.50 18.04 15.65
C VAL A 1092 -2.98 17.30 16.87
N LEU A 1093 -3.29 16.01 17.00
CA LEU A 1093 -2.75 15.14 18.06
C LEU A 1093 -1.53 14.38 17.53
N THR A 1094 -0.48 14.33 18.35
CA THR A 1094 0.88 13.97 17.91
C THR A 1094 1.27 12.51 18.16
N GLY A 1095 0.37 11.69 18.70
CA GLY A 1095 0.62 10.32 19.13
C GLY A 1095 0.87 10.20 20.63
N THR A 1096 0.82 8.97 21.13
CA THR A 1096 0.94 8.64 22.56
C THR A 1096 2.21 7.84 22.90
N PRO A 1097 2.82 8.04 24.09
CA PRO A 1097 3.89 7.17 24.58
C PRO A 1097 3.38 5.78 25.00
N ALA A 1098 4.30 4.86 25.34
CA ALA A 1098 3.95 3.51 25.77
C ALA A 1098 3.12 3.51 27.07
N GLY A 1099 2.39 2.41 27.32
CA GLY A 1099 1.54 2.22 28.50
C GLY A 1099 0.04 2.39 28.23
N VAL A 1100 -0.40 2.15 26.98
CA VAL A 1100 -1.81 2.21 26.61
C VAL A 1100 -2.57 1.06 27.26
N GLY A 1101 -3.68 1.36 27.93
CA GLY A 1101 -4.45 0.35 28.67
C GLY A 1101 -5.93 0.68 28.80
N PRO A 1102 -6.71 -0.22 29.41
CA PRO A 1102 -8.15 -0.06 29.56
C PRO A 1102 -8.53 0.84 30.75
N VAL A 1103 -9.73 1.45 30.68
CA VAL A 1103 -10.41 2.13 31.81
C VAL A 1103 -11.82 1.60 32.03
N ALA A 1104 -12.31 1.69 33.27
CA ALA A 1104 -13.64 1.29 33.68
C ALA A 1104 -14.45 2.46 34.30
N PRO A 1105 -15.80 2.43 34.24
CA PRO A 1105 -16.66 3.33 34.99
C PRO A 1105 -16.29 3.32 36.47
N GLY A 1106 -16.13 4.51 37.03
CA GLY A 1106 -15.61 4.74 38.39
C GLY A 1106 -14.14 5.15 38.42
N ASP A 1107 -13.36 4.90 37.37
CA ASP A 1107 -11.97 5.33 37.30
C ASP A 1107 -11.86 6.86 37.13
N VAL A 1108 -10.81 7.44 37.70
CA VAL A 1108 -10.42 8.83 37.50
C VAL A 1108 -9.09 8.86 36.76
N MET A 1109 -9.10 9.42 35.54
CA MET A 1109 -7.91 9.65 34.74
C MET A 1109 -7.37 11.05 35.04
N ARG A 1110 -6.08 11.14 35.37
CA ARG A 1110 -5.35 12.40 35.51
C ARG A 1110 -4.21 12.42 34.50
N ALA A 1111 -4.18 13.40 33.61
CA ALA A 1111 -3.13 13.60 32.64
C ALA A 1111 -2.49 14.98 32.79
N GLY A 1112 -1.23 15.10 32.38
CA GLY A 1112 -0.51 16.36 32.44
C GLY A 1112 0.77 16.35 31.62
N VAL A 1113 1.42 17.52 31.59
CA VAL A 1113 2.70 17.74 30.92
C VAL A 1113 3.70 18.37 31.89
N ARG A 1114 4.96 17.94 31.81
CA ARG A 1114 6.08 18.51 32.58
C ARG A 1114 7.13 19.09 31.64
N VAL A 1115 7.62 20.28 31.96
CA VAL A 1115 8.73 20.96 31.26
C VAL A 1115 9.84 21.21 32.28
N GLY A 1116 11.06 20.71 32.00
CA GLY A 1116 12.18 20.81 32.94
C GLY A 1116 11.90 20.19 34.32
N GLY A 1117 11.07 19.14 34.37
CA GLY A 1117 10.69 18.45 35.62
C GLY A 1117 9.57 19.14 36.43
N ARG A 1118 9.00 20.24 35.94
CA ARG A 1118 7.86 20.93 36.59
C ARG A 1118 6.60 20.71 35.78
N GLU A 1119 5.51 20.32 36.45
CA GLU A 1119 4.19 20.20 35.83
C GLU A 1119 3.63 21.59 35.49
N LEU A 1120 3.03 21.71 34.30
CA LEU A 1120 2.33 22.93 33.90
C LEU A 1120 0.88 22.86 34.33
N GLU A 1121 0.42 23.83 35.12
CA GLU A 1121 -0.95 23.88 35.65
C GLU A 1121 -1.99 23.98 34.51
N GLU A 1122 -1.69 24.69 33.43
CA GLU A 1122 -2.58 24.84 32.28
C GLU A 1122 -2.80 23.52 31.52
N GLY A 1123 -1.84 22.60 31.62
CA GLY A 1123 -1.88 21.28 30.99
C GLY A 1123 -2.52 20.19 31.85
N LYS A 1124 -2.94 20.52 33.08
CA LYS A 1124 -3.54 19.56 33.99
C LYS A 1124 -4.96 19.20 33.55
N LEU A 1125 -5.23 17.90 33.45
CA LEU A 1125 -6.53 17.36 33.07
C LEU A 1125 -6.91 16.24 34.05
N GLU A 1126 -8.08 16.35 34.66
CA GLU A 1126 -8.67 15.30 35.49
C GLU A 1126 -10.08 15.02 35.01
N VAL A 1127 -10.38 13.76 34.70
CA VAL A 1127 -11.67 13.34 34.14
C VAL A 1127 -12.09 12.00 34.74
N ARG A 1128 -13.34 11.94 35.20
CA ARG A 1128 -13.95 10.69 35.69
C ARG A 1128 -14.50 9.90 34.53
N VAL A 1129 -14.49 8.58 34.63
CA VAL A 1129 -15.12 7.68 33.67
C VAL A 1129 -16.46 7.23 34.21
N GLU A 1130 -17.51 7.36 33.41
CA GLU A 1130 -18.85 6.87 33.76
C GLU A 1130 -19.40 5.99 32.64
N GLU A 1131 -20.37 5.12 32.94
CA GLU A 1131 -21.04 4.34 31.91
C GLU A 1131 -22.01 5.24 31.12
N SER A 1132 -21.98 5.14 29.80
CA SER A 1132 -22.84 5.95 28.93
C SER A 1132 -24.32 5.61 29.16
N PRO A 1133 -25.19 6.62 29.28
CA PRO A 1133 -26.65 6.43 29.34
C PRO A 1133 -27.27 6.08 27.98
N SER A 1134 -26.48 6.08 26.90
CA SER A 1134 -26.94 5.74 25.55
C SER A 1134 -27.51 4.32 25.46
N SER A 1135 -28.44 4.11 24.52
CA SER A 1135 -28.93 2.78 24.15
C SER A 1135 -27.90 1.95 23.38
N TYR A 1136 -26.78 2.53 22.97
CA TYR A 1136 -25.71 1.82 22.29
C TYR A 1136 -25.06 0.76 23.19
N VAL A 1137 -25.05 -0.48 22.70
CA VAL A 1137 -24.31 -1.61 23.29
C VAL A 1137 -23.46 -2.22 22.19
N PHE A 1138 -22.15 -2.30 22.41
CA PHE A 1138 -21.27 -2.97 21.47
C PHE A 1138 -21.58 -4.48 21.45
N ALA A 1139 -21.84 -5.00 20.25
CA ALA A 1139 -21.93 -6.41 19.94
C ALA A 1139 -21.16 -6.64 18.64
N GLU A 1140 -20.30 -7.66 18.63
CA GLU A 1140 -19.51 -8.03 17.45
C GLU A 1140 -20.47 -8.39 16.30
N THR A 1141 -20.31 -7.75 15.13
CA THR A 1141 -21.21 -7.94 13.97
C THR A 1141 -20.77 -9.03 13.02
#